data_AF-A0A537A100-F1
#
_entry.id   AF-A0A537A100-F1
#
_cell.length_a   1.000
_cell.length_b   1.000
_cell.length_c   1.000
_cell.angle_alpha   90.00
_cell.angle_beta   90.00
_cell.angle_gamma   90.00
#
_symmetry.space_group_name_H-M   'P 1'
#
loop_
_entity.id
_entity.type
_entity.pdbx_description
1 polymer ?
#
loop_
_entity_poly.entity_id
_entity_poly.type
_entity_poly.pdbx_seq_one_letter_code
_entity_poly.pdbx_strand_id
1 'polypeptide(L)'
;MNPTAIYSKSGKGVQEAAGKTSLLTRPDRAVLSAIDGRATLADVAQKVGKTFDAAFQTLVGQLDKNGFIREVSAGAAAAPAAAPRPAAAAPKPAAKPGAKAPAESSGGDLDFSSFSAAPKPATPPSKPAAPQALDFSSLGTPSKPASPPPAQTSALNKAREEAEAKAQAERDRLKKEAEAKTRAEMEAKLRAEAEQKQKEEAEAKAKTDAAALKAAEAKLKVEQEAKVKLEAERKAREQTERKAKEEGERARKEGEEKARREQEELKQRHEQERKAREEAERKAREEAERARKELEEERKRLEAERKKEEEERATRRKREEEEAEARRKQRDEDERKVEEERSAKRKQREEQEEAERAAKKKQREEEEAAREQQEEAEREAARAAKRKQRDEEEAAQAAAPKPAAKAPAPKVEAKKDSFADSLLADLDSFTNKDEEESKAKEEAERKAKAEAERRAREEAERLAKAEAEQRRREEEEQRRKEEEARRKEEEEQRHAQEEERRKREADEIRRKAEAATAAAMAKEGKKVAPKAAEEDIPVSDDDLDMDEVKREQAAVAKGKPKEKAEKPEKKKKKPVAAEALPRVRRPGKWGKTAAVMFGLLLAVAIGVAHVVPLDTADYERVATEAFGRPVKIGSANLWLLTGLQVRFADVRVGDAKIAHVTGHLSPGSLFGDKKEFSRIELDGFSLPQQAIGDALFATVKSDSFTVERIVVKSLEVPGPATLPKSLQADIALDAKGGMKSATVRGPDALVAKITPRDDGVIFELTAAGFTLPIAPQVTLSNFAMKGNATPRGMTIAEWGGSILGGAMTGTANVRWGGNWMVDGVVTARNINAAVFAPALLSSGSAEGTGRFSMSAPDPGTLVAAGRIDGNFTVSKGTLGSFDLARAIQSGGKQFAGSTQFVEMNGQGSYNRGAVSLRNVTIGAGALNAGASADISESGALSGRIVADVRTAARTLSATLLLGGTVKEPQVRN
;
A
#
# COMPACT_ATOMS: atom_id res chain seq x y z
N MET A 1 23.72 11.05 15.48
CA MET A 1 23.54 11.92 14.29
C MET A 1 24.87 12.10 13.59
N ASN A 2 24.87 12.36 12.28
CA ASN A 2 26.09 12.50 11.50
C ASN A 2 26.64 13.94 11.65
N PRO A 3 27.87 14.19 12.14
CA PRO A 3 28.37 15.55 12.39
C PRO A 3 28.47 16.41 11.13
N THR A 4 28.63 15.80 9.96
CA THR A 4 28.72 16.46 8.64
C THR A 4 27.36 16.80 8.02
N ALA A 5 26.25 16.38 8.61
CA ALA A 5 24.92 16.67 8.09
C ALA A 5 24.60 18.17 8.15
N ILE A 6 23.95 18.68 7.10
CA ILE A 6 23.52 20.08 6.98
C ILE A 6 22.02 20.13 7.21
N TYR A 7 21.57 20.99 8.13
CA TYR A 7 20.15 21.19 8.41
C TYR A 7 19.71 22.60 8.01
N SER A 8 18.46 22.71 7.58
CA SER A 8 17.80 23.98 7.22
C SER A 8 16.67 24.29 8.19
N LYS A 9 16.42 25.58 8.47
CA LYS A 9 15.23 26.01 9.24
C LYS A 9 13.96 25.79 8.42
N SER A 10 12.96 25.13 8.98
CA SER A 10 11.63 25.05 8.39
C SER A 10 10.87 26.39 8.52
N GLY A 11 9.72 26.55 7.86
CA GLY A 11 8.87 27.73 8.06
C GLY A 11 8.45 27.94 9.53
N LYS A 12 8.23 26.85 10.28
CA LYS A 12 7.98 26.87 11.73
C LYS A 12 9.25 27.26 12.51
N GLY A 13 10.41 26.76 12.10
CA GLY A 13 11.71 27.13 12.64
C GLY A 13 12.05 28.62 12.47
N VAL A 14 11.73 29.20 11.31
CA VAL A 14 11.93 30.64 11.05
C VAL A 14 11.06 31.51 11.95
N GLN A 15 9.80 31.11 12.22
CA GLN A 15 8.90 31.86 13.12
C GLN A 15 9.39 31.83 14.58
N GLU A 16 9.82 30.66 15.07
CA GLU A 16 10.33 30.49 16.44
C GLU A 16 11.71 31.15 16.63
N ALA A 17 12.61 31.04 15.64
CA ALA A 17 13.90 31.74 15.66
C ALA A 17 13.74 33.27 15.63
N ALA A 18 12.73 33.77 14.92
CA ALA A 18 12.34 35.19 14.92
C ALA A 18 11.56 35.62 16.17
N GLY A 19 11.35 34.72 17.15
CA GLY A 19 10.65 35.02 18.41
C GLY A 19 9.15 35.32 18.26
N LYS A 20 8.53 35.00 17.11
CA LYS A 20 7.09 35.19 16.88
C LYS A 20 6.22 34.16 17.60
N THR A 21 6.84 33.05 18.00
CA THR A 21 6.25 32.01 18.86
C THR A 21 7.19 31.75 20.05
N SER A 22 6.70 31.05 21.07
CA SER A 22 7.49 30.71 22.26
C SER A 22 7.41 29.24 22.64
N LEU A 23 7.63 28.37 21.66
CA LEU A 23 7.55 26.91 21.78
C LEU A 23 8.91 26.26 22.14
N LEU A 24 10.02 26.99 22.07
CA LEU A 24 11.35 26.51 22.44
C LEU A 24 11.97 27.33 23.58
N THR A 25 12.82 26.70 24.39
CA THR A 25 13.55 27.40 25.45
C THR A 25 14.63 28.31 24.87
N ARG A 26 15.11 29.29 25.65
CA ARG A 26 16.17 30.22 25.22
C ARG A 26 17.42 29.53 24.64
N PRO A 27 18.04 28.51 25.28
CA PRO A 27 19.21 27.83 24.70
C PRO A 27 18.89 26.98 23.47
N ASP A 28 17.64 26.55 23.27
CA ASP A 28 17.23 25.75 22.10
C ASP A 28 16.99 26.65 20.89
N ARG A 29 16.35 27.82 21.12
CA ARG A 29 16.18 28.87 20.11
C ARG A 29 17.53 29.41 19.64
N ALA A 30 18.54 29.46 20.50
CA ALA A 30 19.91 29.82 20.10
C ALA A 30 20.51 28.82 19.09
N VAL A 31 20.34 27.50 19.34
CA VAL A 31 20.77 26.45 18.39
C VAL A 31 19.99 26.53 17.08
N LEU A 32 18.66 26.67 17.15
CA LEU A 32 17.80 26.85 15.97
C LEU A 32 18.18 28.09 15.15
N SER A 33 18.56 29.19 15.80
CA SER A 33 19.03 30.40 15.13
C SER A 33 20.33 30.17 14.35
N ALA A 34 21.29 29.45 14.94
CA ALA A 34 22.60 29.15 14.35
C ALA A 34 22.57 28.18 13.14
N ILE A 35 21.48 27.42 12.95
CA ILE A 35 21.30 26.51 11.80
C ILE A 35 20.96 27.33 10.55
N ASP A 36 21.91 27.48 9.63
CA ASP A 36 21.86 28.41 8.50
C ASP A 36 21.61 27.75 7.12
N GLY A 37 21.49 26.42 7.04
CA GLY A 37 21.33 25.70 5.79
C GLY A 37 22.61 25.49 4.98
N ARG A 38 23.79 25.81 5.54
CA ARG A 38 25.10 25.66 4.88
C ARG A 38 26.17 25.05 5.79
N ALA A 39 26.12 25.36 7.08
CA ALA A 39 27.03 24.83 8.09
C ALA A 39 26.67 23.39 8.48
N THR A 40 27.68 22.58 8.79
CA THR A 40 27.48 21.23 9.33
C THR A 40 27.01 21.29 10.79
N LEU A 41 26.45 20.21 11.33
CA LEU A 41 26.08 20.15 12.75
C LEU A 41 27.28 20.37 13.69
N ALA A 42 28.51 19.99 13.29
CA ALA A 42 29.72 20.28 14.05
C ALA A 42 30.02 21.79 14.09
N ASP A 43 29.97 22.47 12.95
CA ASP A 43 30.16 23.93 12.85
C ASP A 43 29.08 24.68 13.65
N VAL A 44 27.83 24.19 13.60
CA VAL A 44 26.71 24.76 14.36
C VAL A 44 26.98 24.62 15.86
N ALA A 45 27.37 23.43 16.36
CA ALA A 45 27.69 23.23 17.77
C ALA A 45 28.75 24.23 18.25
N GLN A 46 29.85 24.35 17.50
CA GLN A 46 30.93 25.31 17.78
C GLN A 46 30.44 26.76 17.77
N LYS A 47 29.60 27.16 16.81
CA LYS A 47 28.97 28.51 16.75
C LYS A 47 28.11 28.84 17.98
N VAL A 48 27.47 27.86 18.62
CA VAL A 48 26.66 28.08 19.84
C VAL A 48 27.45 27.88 21.14
N GLY A 49 28.77 27.65 21.07
CA GLY A 49 29.61 27.37 22.23
C GLY A 49 29.30 26.02 22.90
N LYS A 50 28.75 25.06 22.15
CA LYS A 50 28.44 23.70 22.63
C LYS A 50 29.38 22.67 22.00
N THR A 51 29.67 21.60 22.73
CA THR A 51 30.27 20.38 22.19
C THR A 51 29.28 19.61 21.32
N PHE A 52 29.77 18.79 20.37
CA PHE A 52 28.93 17.86 19.61
C PHE A 52 28.64 16.58 20.43
N ASP A 53 28.08 16.78 21.62
CA ASP A 53 27.80 15.72 22.60
C ASP A 53 26.40 15.09 22.42
N ALA A 54 26.10 14.09 23.26
CA ALA A 54 24.81 13.38 23.23
C ALA A 54 23.60 14.27 23.54
N ALA A 55 23.77 15.34 24.35
CA ALA A 55 22.69 16.27 24.65
C ALA A 55 22.44 17.20 23.45
N PHE A 56 23.48 17.69 22.78
CA PHE A 56 23.35 18.42 21.52
C PHE A 56 22.66 17.58 20.43
N GLN A 57 23.07 16.32 20.25
CA GLN A 57 22.43 15.41 19.30
C GLN A 57 20.96 15.11 19.66
N THR A 58 20.64 14.97 20.95
CA THR A 58 19.25 14.81 21.41
C THR A 58 18.41 16.06 21.12
N LEU A 59 18.96 17.25 21.35
CA LEU A 59 18.31 18.53 21.05
C LEU A 59 18.05 18.71 19.55
N VAL A 60 19.03 18.44 18.68
CA VAL A 60 18.83 18.50 17.22
C VAL A 60 17.76 17.48 16.79
N GLY A 61 17.77 16.27 17.36
CA GLY A 61 16.71 15.27 17.15
C GLY A 61 15.32 15.70 17.64
N GLN A 62 15.22 16.54 18.68
CA GLN A 62 13.96 17.16 19.10
C GLN A 62 13.53 18.29 18.17
N LEU A 63 14.46 19.14 17.69
CA LEU A 63 14.16 20.20 16.73
C LEU A 63 13.62 19.65 15.40
N ASP A 64 14.19 18.53 14.92
CA ASP A 64 13.76 17.84 13.71
C ASP A 64 12.39 17.16 13.89
N LYS A 65 12.22 16.34 14.95
CA LYS A 65 10.92 15.71 15.30
C LYS A 65 9.79 16.71 15.50
N ASN A 66 10.07 17.87 16.10
CA ASN A 66 9.09 18.93 16.30
C ASN A 66 8.88 19.80 15.04
N GLY A 67 9.57 19.50 13.93
CA GLY A 67 9.41 20.14 12.64
C GLY A 67 9.97 21.57 12.54
N PHE A 68 10.91 21.96 13.40
CA PHE A 68 11.57 23.26 13.35
C PHE A 68 12.75 23.29 12.36
N ILE A 69 13.40 22.15 12.12
CA ILE A 69 14.46 21.98 11.11
C ILE A 69 14.12 20.83 10.16
N ARG A 70 14.91 20.69 9.09
CA ARG A 70 14.93 19.53 8.20
C ARG A 70 16.35 19.27 7.70
N GLU A 71 16.76 18.00 7.66
CA GLU A 71 18.03 17.59 7.07
C GLU A 71 18.02 17.82 5.54
N VAL A 72 19.10 18.39 5.02
CA VAL A 72 19.32 18.61 3.58
C VAL A 72 20.14 17.44 3.06
N SER A 73 19.46 16.40 2.57
CA SER A 73 20.12 15.22 2.01
C SER A 73 21.06 15.60 0.86
N ALA A 74 22.27 15.02 0.85
CA ALA A 74 23.33 15.30 -0.11
C ALA A 74 23.05 14.68 -1.50
N GLY A 75 21.99 15.14 -2.15
CA GLY A 75 21.46 14.59 -3.40
C GLY A 75 21.58 15.49 -4.64
N ALA A 76 22.25 16.65 -4.55
CA ALA A 76 22.50 17.52 -5.71
C ALA A 76 23.70 18.48 -5.47
N ALA A 77 24.91 18.04 -5.82
CA ALA A 77 26.04 18.95 -6.02
C ALA A 77 25.90 19.64 -7.40
N ALA A 78 25.02 20.64 -7.48
CA ALA A 78 24.86 21.45 -8.69
C ALA A 78 26.11 22.32 -8.92
N ALA A 79 26.73 22.21 -10.09
CA ALA A 79 27.97 22.91 -10.41
C ALA A 79 27.80 24.44 -10.46
N PRO A 80 28.83 25.23 -10.09
CA PRO A 80 28.77 26.68 -10.14
C PRO A 80 28.81 27.21 -11.59
N ALA A 81 27.98 28.20 -11.90
CA ALA A 81 28.01 28.92 -13.17
C ALA A 81 28.86 30.20 -13.07
N ALA A 82 29.74 30.42 -14.04
CA ALA A 82 30.72 31.51 -14.03
C ALA A 82 30.21 32.82 -14.69
N ALA A 83 30.96 33.90 -14.49
CA ALA A 83 30.86 35.18 -15.18
C ALA A 83 32.26 35.56 -15.76
N PRO A 84 32.42 36.68 -16.49
CA PRO A 84 31.92 36.85 -17.85
C PRO A 84 33.03 37.11 -18.90
N ARG A 85 32.66 37.12 -20.19
CA ARG A 85 33.56 37.31 -21.36
C ARG A 85 34.04 38.76 -21.58
N PRO A 86 35.13 38.93 -22.35
CA PRO A 86 35.10 39.65 -23.64
C PRO A 86 35.40 38.69 -24.83
N ALA A 87 34.61 38.67 -25.92
CA ALA A 87 34.73 39.49 -27.14
C ALA A 87 36.01 39.20 -27.97
N ALA A 88 36.00 38.84 -29.27
CA ALA A 88 34.93 38.59 -30.27
C ALA A 88 35.49 37.60 -31.35
N ALA A 89 34.91 37.25 -32.51
CA ALA A 89 33.71 37.70 -33.25
C ALA A 89 33.02 36.52 -34.02
N ALA A 90 32.96 36.56 -35.37
CA ALA A 90 32.28 35.61 -36.28
C ALA A 90 32.86 35.72 -37.73
N PRO A 91 32.40 34.99 -38.80
CA PRO A 91 31.45 33.86 -38.89
C PRO A 91 31.84 32.69 -39.87
N LYS A 92 30.94 31.68 -40.02
CA LYS A 92 30.77 30.76 -41.20
C LYS A 92 31.84 29.61 -41.39
N PRO A 93 31.60 28.55 -42.21
CA PRO A 93 30.67 27.44 -41.87
C PRO A 93 31.11 25.99 -42.30
N ALA A 94 30.25 25.01 -41.99
CA ALA A 94 30.03 23.71 -42.68
C ALA A 94 30.86 22.44 -42.30
N ALA A 95 30.38 21.30 -42.83
CA ALA A 95 30.89 19.92 -42.82
C ALA A 95 30.74 19.01 -41.56
N LYS A 96 29.87 17.99 -41.71
CA LYS A 96 29.94 16.64 -41.09
C LYS A 96 30.85 15.74 -41.96
N PRO A 97 31.17 14.47 -41.58
CA PRO A 97 31.26 13.85 -40.24
C PRO A 97 32.59 13.09 -40.03
N GLY A 98 32.87 12.64 -38.80
CA GLY A 98 33.97 11.70 -38.50
C GLY A 98 33.74 11.00 -37.16
N ALA A 99 34.00 9.68 -37.08
CA ALA A 99 33.61 8.85 -35.94
C ALA A 99 34.80 8.50 -35.01
N LYS A 100 34.43 7.89 -33.86
CA LYS A 100 35.22 6.99 -33.00
C LYS A 100 35.93 7.62 -31.78
N ALA A 101 35.68 7.01 -30.63
CA ALA A 101 36.34 7.16 -29.33
C ALA A 101 36.93 5.78 -28.92
N PRO A 102 37.49 5.54 -27.72
CA PRO A 102 37.83 6.44 -26.60
C PRO A 102 39.27 6.28 -26.06
N ALA A 103 39.66 7.11 -25.09
CA ALA A 103 40.75 6.87 -24.12
C ALA A 103 40.59 7.81 -22.89
N GLU A 104 41.27 7.51 -21.77
CA GLU A 104 41.02 8.08 -20.44
C GLU A 104 42.18 8.97 -19.90
N SER A 105 42.00 9.51 -18.68
CA SER A 105 43.00 10.13 -17.78
C SER A 105 43.81 11.33 -18.32
N SER A 106 43.50 12.59 -17.97
CA SER A 106 43.68 13.25 -16.65
C SER A 106 45.12 13.70 -16.34
N GLY A 107 45.44 14.95 -16.73
CA GLY A 107 46.48 15.77 -16.09
C GLY A 107 45.82 16.82 -15.17
N GLY A 108 46.52 17.23 -14.11
CA GLY A 108 46.00 18.17 -13.11
C GLY A 108 46.15 19.66 -13.47
N ASP A 109 45.59 20.49 -12.57
CA ASP A 109 45.81 21.93 -12.33
C ASP A 109 46.27 22.86 -13.48
N LEU A 110 45.47 23.90 -13.74
CA LEU A 110 45.69 25.26 -13.20
C LEU A 110 44.60 26.21 -13.71
N ASP A 111 43.89 26.90 -12.80
CA ASP A 111 42.86 27.90 -13.15
C ASP A 111 43.46 29.29 -13.37
N PHE A 112 42.91 30.02 -14.35
CA PHE A 112 43.22 31.43 -14.59
C PHE A 112 42.06 32.11 -15.36
N SER A 113 41.19 32.86 -14.67
CA SER A 113 40.38 33.88 -15.35
C SER A 113 39.94 35.08 -14.49
N SER A 114 40.18 36.26 -15.05
CA SER A 114 39.51 37.55 -14.82
C SER A 114 39.70 38.32 -13.49
N PHE A 115 40.11 39.59 -13.66
CA PHE A 115 39.95 40.67 -12.69
C PHE A 115 38.50 41.21 -12.73
N SER A 116 37.94 41.61 -11.57
CA SER A 116 36.99 42.74 -11.52
C SER A 116 36.92 43.38 -10.12
N ALA A 117 36.51 44.64 -10.10
CA ALA A 117 36.56 45.59 -8.99
C ALA A 117 35.96 45.13 -7.65
N ALA A 118 36.60 45.57 -6.56
CA ALA A 118 36.14 45.34 -5.18
C ALA A 118 35.20 46.46 -4.66
N PRO A 119 34.28 46.12 -3.73
CA PRO A 119 33.68 47.09 -2.82
C PRO A 119 34.17 46.90 -1.36
N LYS A 120 34.44 48.00 -0.65
CA LYS A 120 34.58 48.03 0.82
C LYS A 120 34.09 49.37 1.39
N PRO A 121 33.00 49.38 2.17
CA PRO A 121 32.76 50.40 3.19
C PRO A 121 33.23 49.89 4.56
N ALA A 122 33.85 50.74 5.38
CA ALA A 122 34.32 50.36 6.72
C ALA A 122 33.99 51.40 7.79
N THR A 123 32.98 51.07 8.61
CA THR A 123 32.73 51.57 9.98
C THR A 123 32.42 53.07 10.20
N PRO A 124 31.75 53.42 11.33
CA PRO A 124 31.20 54.76 11.57
C PRO A 124 32.07 55.60 12.52
N PRO A 125 31.62 56.83 12.83
CA PRO A 125 31.68 57.30 14.21
C PRO A 125 30.37 57.91 14.70
N SER A 126 30.07 57.74 16.00
CA SER A 126 29.21 58.68 16.74
C SER A 126 29.60 58.74 18.22
N LYS A 127 29.47 59.94 18.80
CA LYS A 127 29.63 60.29 20.23
C LYS A 127 31.06 60.21 20.84
N PRO A 128 31.65 61.37 21.24
CA PRO A 128 32.86 61.43 22.05
C PRO A 128 32.54 61.54 23.56
N ALA A 129 33.48 61.10 24.41
CA ALA A 129 33.65 61.57 25.79
C ALA A 129 35.06 61.19 26.32
N ALA A 130 35.76 62.14 26.91
CA ALA A 130 36.96 61.93 27.72
C ALA A 130 36.91 62.88 28.95
N PRO A 131 37.35 62.47 30.15
CA PRO A 131 37.10 63.23 31.39
C PRO A 131 38.33 64.00 31.93
N GLN A 132 38.11 64.69 33.06
CA GLN A 132 39.08 65.38 33.95
C GLN A 132 39.48 66.82 33.50
N ALA A 133 39.54 67.84 34.38
CA ALA A 133 39.37 67.88 35.84
C ALA A 133 38.85 69.24 36.40
N LEU A 134 38.27 69.20 37.62
CA LEU A 134 38.19 70.25 38.68
C LEU A 134 37.53 71.64 38.42
N ASP A 135 36.38 71.86 39.11
CA ASP A 135 36.21 72.72 40.31
C ASP A 135 36.66 74.22 40.27
N PHE A 136 35.87 75.27 40.59
CA PHE A 136 34.42 75.49 40.90
C PHE A 136 34.08 77.00 40.68
N SER A 137 32.82 77.34 40.32
CA SER A 137 32.11 78.65 40.54
C SER A 137 32.72 79.99 40.02
N SER A 138 31.96 81.07 39.67
CA SER A 138 30.55 81.45 39.92
C SER A 138 30.00 82.48 38.89
N LEU A 139 28.67 82.71 38.91
CA LEU A 139 27.91 83.94 38.51
C LEU A 139 27.95 84.51 37.06
N GLY A 140 26.80 85.07 36.63
CA GLY A 140 26.76 86.34 35.89
C GLY A 140 26.58 86.34 34.35
N THR A 141 25.42 86.78 33.87
CA THR A 141 25.11 87.24 32.49
C THR A 141 25.39 88.75 32.31
N PRO A 142 25.35 89.38 31.09
CA PRO A 142 25.59 88.87 29.71
C PRO A 142 26.37 89.84 28.74
N SER A 143 26.55 89.40 27.48
CA SER A 143 26.51 90.18 26.19
C SER A 143 27.68 91.03 25.61
N LYS A 144 28.14 90.63 24.39
CA LYS A 144 28.74 91.41 23.25
C LYS A 144 30.08 92.19 23.45
N PRO A 145 30.81 92.60 22.36
CA PRO A 145 31.14 91.96 21.08
C PRO A 145 32.67 92.03 20.70
N ALA A 146 33.01 91.59 19.48
CA ALA A 146 34.18 92.00 18.65
C ALA A 146 35.54 91.24 18.76
N SER A 147 36.46 91.58 17.85
CA SER A 147 37.62 90.80 17.34
C SER A 147 38.91 91.68 17.28
N PRO A 148 40.08 91.26 16.73
CA PRO A 148 40.57 89.91 16.41
C PRO A 148 41.94 89.52 17.08
N PRO A 149 43.18 89.64 16.51
CA PRO A 149 44.33 88.78 16.90
C PRO A 149 45.58 89.67 17.24
N PRO A 150 46.85 89.33 16.92
CA PRO A 150 47.52 88.04 16.75
C PRO A 150 48.72 87.87 17.71
N ALA A 151 49.40 86.72 17.60
CA ALA A 151 50.80 86.59 18.02
C ALA A 151 51.72 87.51 17.19
N GLN A 152 52.98 87.70 17.62
CA GLN A 152 54.08 87.16 16.79
C GLN A 152 55.45 87.09 17.47
N THR A 153 56.21 86.14 16.95
CA THR A 153 57.65 85.95 17.04
C THR A 153 58.46 87.19 16.62
N SER A 154 59.53 87.46 17.36
CA SER A 154 60.79 87.96 16.79
C SER A 154 61.91 87.09 17.39
N ALA A 155 62.64 86.24 16.66
CA ALA A 155 62.90 86.19 15.21
C ALA A 155 63.60 87.46 14.66
N LEU A 156 64.35 88.15 15.53
CA LEU A 156 65.34 89.15 15.13
C LEU A 156 66.72 89.03 15.82
N ASN A 157 67.09 87.80 16.23
CA ASN A 157 68.42 87.25 15.95
C ASN A 157 68.41 86.64 14.52
N LYS A 158 68.30 87.48 13.47
CA LYS A 158 67.90 87.09 12.11
C LYS A 158 68.89 87.48 10.98
N ALA A 159 70.17 87.14 11.15
CA ALA A 159 71.28 87.23 10.18
C ALA A 159 72.60 86.99 10.94
N ARG A 160 72.94 85.73 11.24
CA ARG A 160 74.00 85.27 12.17
C ARG A 160 75.16 86.28 12.33
N GLU A 161 75.41 86.69 13.58
CA GLU A 161 75.83 88.03 14.04
C GLU A 161 74.62 88.81 14.58
N GLU A 162 73.53 88.92 13.84
CA GLU A 162 72.18 88.72 14.40
C GLU A 162 72.03 87.22 14.75
N ALA A 163 72.85 86.85 15.74
CA ALA A 163 73.08 85.63 16.50
C ALA A 163 74.42 85.69 17.28
N GLU A 164 75.28 86.72 17.08
CA GLU A 164 76.48 86.98 17.92
C GLU A 164 76.88 88.47 18.12
N ALA A 165 77.12 89.34 17.13
CA ALA A 165 77.35 90.78 17.37
C ALA A 165 76.07 91.55 17.71
N LYS A 166 75.03 91.49 16.87
CA LYS A 166 73.62 91.71 17.26
C LYS A 166 73.07 90.47 18.01
N ALA A 167 73.88 89.84 18.87
CA ALA A 167 73.44 89.02 20.01
C ALA A 167 74.30 89.22 21.27
N GLN A 168 75.42 89.96 21.17
CA GLN A 168 76.13 90.63 22.25
C GLN A 168 75.56 92.03 22.45
N ALA A 169 75.20 92.72 21.36
CA ALA A 169 74.40 93.94 21.36
C ALA A 169 72.90 93.66 21.43
N GLU A 170 72.40 92.50 20.97
CA GLU A 170 71.07 92.05 21.43
C GLU A 170 71.17 91.58 22.89
N ARG A 171 72.23 90.91 23.36
CA ARG A 171 72.40 90.68 24.82
C ARG A 171 72.51 91.96 25.62
N ASP A 172 73.23 93.00 25.19
CA ASP A 172 73.36 94.24 25.96
C ASP A 172 72.16 95.17 25.80
N ARG A 173 71.43 95.11 24.67
CA ARG A 173 70.12 95.76 24.56
C ARG A 173 69.06 94.99 25.33
N LEU A 174 68.94 93.67 25.21
CA LEU A 174 68.08 92.83 26.05
C LEU A 174 68.50 92.88 27.52
N LYS A 175 69.76 93.12 27.87
CA LYS A 175 70.19 93.28 29.27
C LYS A 175 69.84 94.67 29.77
N LYS A 176 69.99 95.74 28.99
CA LYS A 176 69.50 97.08 29.36
C LYS A 176 67.98 97.21 29.31
N GLU A 177 67.32 96.45 28.44
CA GLU A 177 65.86 96.45 28.24
C GLU A 177 65.18 95.44 29.18
N ALA A 178 65.82 94.34 29.56
CA ALA A 178 65.42 93.52 30.71
C ALA A 178 65.82 94.16 32.04
N GLU A 179 66.90 94.94 32.15
CA GLU A 179 67.17 95.75 33.35
C GLU A 179 66.17 96.90 33.46
N ALA A 180 65.80 97.57 32.37
CA ALA A 180 64.71 98.55 32.36
C ALA A 180 63.34 97.90 32.60
N LYS A 181 63.06 96.73 32.02
CA LYS A 181 61.77 96.04 32.18
C LYS A 181 61.64 95.35 33.54
N THR A 182 62.72 94.78 34.10
CA THR A 182 62.72 94.33 35.50
C THR A 182 62.73 95.50 36.47
N ARG A 183 63.36 96.65 36.19
CA ARG A 183 63.17 97.86 37.01
C ARG A 183 61.74 98.38 36.95
N ALA A 184 61.12 98.43 35.77
CA ALA A 184 59.73 98.87 35.61
C ALA A 184 58.73 97.86 36.23
N GLU A 185 58.99 96.56 36.10
CA GLU A 185 58.18 95.50 36.71
C GLU A 185 58.37 95.44 38.23
N MET A 186 59.59 95.68 38.75
CA MET A 186 59.86 95.85 40.18
C MET A 186 59.25 97.15 40.73
N GLU A 187 59.28 98.26 39.99
CA GLU A 187 58.63 99.51 40.41
C GLU A 187 57.10 99.37 40.40
N ALA A 188 56.54 98.72 39.37
CA ALA A 188 55.11 98.37 39.33
C ALA A 188 54.73 97.45 40.49
N LYS A 189 55.57 96.45 40.82
CA LYS A 189 55.34 95.51 41.92
C LYS A 189 55.46 96.18 43.29
N LEU A 190 56.40 97.11 43.47
CA LEU A 190 56.51 97.94 44.69
C LEU A 190 55.30 98.87 44.86
N ARG A 191 54.79 99.47 43.78
CA ARG A 191 53.54 100.28 43.83
C ARG A 191 52.32 99.40 44.12
N ALA A 192 52.23 98.21 43.53
CA ALA A 192 51.15 97.27 43.80
C ALA A 192 51.14 96.75 45.25
N GLU A 193 52.31 96.42 45.82
CA GLU A 193 52.41 95.99 47.22
C GLU A 193 52.04 97.11 48.21
N ALA A 194 52.39 98.37 47.89
CA ALA A 194 52.00 99.53 48.68
C ALA A 194 50.47 99.75 48.68
N GLU A 195 49.81 99.59 47.53
CA GLU A 195 48.34 99.72 47.44
C GLU A 195 47.62 98.52 48.08
N GLN A 196 48.16 97.30 47.96
CA GLN A 196 47.62 96.13 48.67
C GLN A 196 47.63 96.33 50.18
N LYS A 197 48.74 96.80 50.77
CA LYS A 197 48.82 97.02 52.22
C LYS A 197 47.76 98.00 52.76
N GLN A 198 47.45 99.07 52.01
CA GLN A 198 46.37 100.00 52.42
C GLN A 198 44.96 99.39 52.25
N LYS A 199 44.75 98.52 51.26
CA LYS A 199 43.47 97.80 51.10
C LYS A 199 43.27 96.71 52.14
N GLU A 200 44.32 95.95 52.48
CA GLU A 200 44.25 94.89 53.49
C GLU A 200 43.97 95.45 54.90
N GLU A 201 44.58 96.57 55.31
CA GLU A 201 44.32 97.15 56.63
C GLU A 201 42.88 97.69 56.76
N ALA A 202 42.34 98.29 55.70
CA ALA A 202 40.94 98.74 55.66
C ALA A 202 39.94 97.55 55.63
N GLU A 203 40.23 96.53 54.83
CA GLU A 203 39.35 95.36 54.70
C GLU A 203 39.38 94.46 55.95
N ALA A 204 40.51 94.38 56.66
CA ALA A 204 40.63 93.63 57.91
C ALA A 204 39.63 94.09 58.98
N LYS A 205 39.50 95.42 59.19
CA LYS A 205 38.52 96.00 60.12
C LYS A 205 37.07 95.79 59.68
N ALA A 206 36.79 95.81 58.37
CA ALA A 206 35.44 95.50 57.87
C ALA A 206 35.10 94.00 58.02
N LYS A 207 36.11 93.12 57.89
CA LYS A 207 35.95 91.66 57.98
C LYS A 207 35.68 91.17 59.40
N THR A 208 36.28 91.75 60.45
CA THR A 208 36.05 91.29 61.84
C THR A 208 34.59 91.43 62.26
N ASP A 209 34.00 92.61 62.05
CA ASP A 209 32.69 92.94 62.59
C ASP A 209 31.58 92.27 61.77
N ALA A 210 31.78 92.16 60.44
CA ALA A 210 30.91 91.39 59.55
C ALA A 210 30.97 89.87 59.81
N ALA A 211 32.12 89.33 60.23
CA ALA A 211 32.26 87.92 60.58
C ALA A 211 31.56 87.59 61.90
N ALA A 212 31.66 88.47 62.91
CA ALA A 212 31.03 88.26 64.22
C ALA A 212 29.50 88.10 64.11
N LEU A 213 28.83 88.99 63.36
CA LEU A 213 27.38 88.92 63.14
C LEU A 213 26.96 87.67 62.34
N LYS A 214 27.69 87.33 61.27
CA LYS A 214 27.37 86.15 60.44
C LYS A 214 27.60 84.83 61.19
N ALA A 215 28.60 84.76 62.08
CA ALA A 215 28.85 83.58 62.90
C ALA A 215 27.73 83.30 63.91
N ALA A 216 27.05 84.34 64.42
CA ALA A 216 25.89 84.19 65.31
C ALA A 216 24.65 83.66 64.56
N GLU A 217 24.31 84.27 63.42
CA GLU A 217 23.14 83.85 62.63
C GLU A 217 23.28 82.41 62.08
N ALA A 218 24.49 82.05 61.63
CA ALA A 218 24.78 80.71 61.10
C ALA A 218 24.56 79.60 62.13
N LYS A 219 24.98 79.80 63.39
CA LYS A 219 24.78 78.80 64.46
C LYS A 219 23.30 78.55 64.76
N LEU A 220 22.50 79.62 64.81
CA LEU A 220 21.05 79.50 65.03
C LEU A 220 20.33 78.77 63.90
N LYS A 221 20.66 79.07 62.64
CA LYS A 221 20.08 78.36 61.48
C LYS A 221 20.46 76.88 61.43
N VAL A 222 21.73 76.54 61.67
CA VAL A 222 22.19 75.14 61.65
C VAL A 222 21.52 74.31 62.74
N GLU A 223 21.35 74.83 63.96
CA GLU A 223 20.68 74.08 65.03
C GLU A 223 19.18 73.86 64.75
N GLN A 224 18.51 74.84 64.14
CA GLN A 224 17.10 74.71 63.76
C GLN A 224 16.91 73.75 62.57
N GLU A 225 17.73 73.83 61.52
CA GLU A 225 17.69 72.86 60.41
C GLU A 225 18.00 71.43 60.87
N ALA A 226 18.97 71.25 61.78
CA ALA A 226 19.32 69.93 62.30
C ALA A 226 18.16 69.29 63.06
N LYS A 227 17.46 70.05 63.91
CA LYS A 227 16.28 69.58 64.64
C LYS A 227 15.12 69.23 63.70
N VAL A 228 14.83 70.08 62.71
CA VAL A 228 13.76 69.83 61.72
C VAL A 228 14.08 68.60 60.85
N LYS A 229 15.32 68.46 60.35
CA LYS A 229 15.71 67.28 59.56
C LYS A 229 15.66 65.98 60.36
N LEU A 230 16.13 65.98 61.61
CA LEU A 230 16.15 64.76 62.43
C LEU A 230 14.74 64.32 62.85
N GLU A 231 13.83 65.25 63.12
CA GLU A 231 12.42 64.92 63.38
C GLU A 231 11.70 64.46 62.09
N ALA A 232 11.94 65.12 60.95
CA ALA A 232 11.38 64.74 59.66
C ALA A 232 11.87 63.35 59.21
N GLU A 233 13.16 63.06 59.35
CA GLU A 233 13.73 61.75 59.00
C GLU A 233 13.20 60.64 59.92
N ARG A 234 13.07 60.90 61.23
CA ARG A 234 12.43 59.95 62.16
C ARG A 234 10.98 59.67 61.75
N LYS A 235 10.18 60.70 61.46
CA LYS A 235 8.79 60.55 61.01
C LYS A 235 8.69 59.83 59.65
N ALA A 236 9.61 60.09 58.72
CA ALA A 236 9.68 59.40 57.44
C ALA A 236 10.02 57.91 57.62
N ARG A 237 11.09 57.59 58.36
CA ARG A 237 11.49 56.21 58.68
C ARG A 237 10.37 55.45 59.37
N GLU A 238 9.73 56.03 60.39
CA GLU A 238 8.63 55.41 61.12
C GLU A 238 7.40 55.17 60.22
N GLN A 239 7.05 56.09 59.31
CA GLN A 239 5.99 55.85 58.33
C GLN A 239 6.35 54.76 57.31
N THR A 240 7.60 54.71 56.83
CA THR A 240 8.04 53.63 55.93
C THR A 240 8.07 52.27 56.61
N GLU A 241 8.49 52.19 57.87
CA GLU A 241 8.52 50.94 58.64
C GLU A 241 7.12 50.45 59.00
N ARG A 242 6.21 51.36 59.39
CA ARG A 242 4.79 51.02 59.60
C ARG A 242 4.14 50.51 58.32
N LYS A 243 4.33 51.19 57.17
CA LYS A 243 3.80 50.74 55.87
C LYS A 243 4.39 49.41 55.43
N ALA A 244 5.71 49.22 55.53
CA ALA A 244 6.35 47.95 55.18
C ALA A 244 5.89 46.77 56.06
N LYS A 245 5.59 47.01 57.34
CA LYS A 245 4.99 46.00 58.22
C LYS A 245 3.52 45.73 57.89
N GLU A 246 2.73 46.77 57.61
CA GLU A 246 1.31 46.65 57.28
C GLU A 246 1.08 45.97 55.91
N GLU A 247 1.88 46.32 54.90
CA GLU A 247 1.91 45.61 53.60
C GLU A 247 2.48 44.21 53.74
N GLY A 248 3.54 44.01 54.54
CA GLY A 248 4.11 42.68 54.81
C GLY A 248 3.12 41.74 55.53
N GLU A 249 2.31 42.27 56.45
CA GLU A 249 1.27 41.50 57.14
C GLU A 249 0.05 41.24 56.24
N ARG A 250 -0.38 42.22 55.43
CA ARG A 250 -1.43 42.00 54.40
C ARG A 250 -0.99 40.97 53.36
N ALA A 251 0.23 41.06 52.84
CA ALA A 251 0.77 40.12 51.86
C ALA A 251 0.88 38.70 52.43
N ARG A 252 1.22 38.55 53.72
CA ARG A 252 1.19 37.24 54.41
C ARG A 252 -0.23 36.72 54.58
N LYS A 253 -1.18 37.54 55.04
CA LYS A 253 -2.58 37.14 55.22
C LYS A 253 -3.26 36.78 53.90
N GLU A 254 -3.07 37.58 52.85
CA GLU A 254 -3.53 37.24 51.50
C GLU A 254 -2.85 35.99 50.95
N GLY A 255 -1.54 35.81 51.17
CA GLY A 255 -0.80 34.63 50.72
C GLY A 255 -1.27 33.35 51.40
N GLU A 256 -1.50 33.40 52.72
CA GLU A 256 -2.04 32.29 53.51
C GLU A 256 -3.49 31.99 53.15
N GLU A 257 -4.33 33.01 52.93
CA GLU A 257 -5.72 32.81 52.50
C GLU A 257 -5.79 32.26 51.07
N LYS A 258 -4.97 32.77 50.13
CA LYS A 258 -4.87 32.23 48.76
C LYS A 258 -4.39 30.79 48.77
N ALA A 259 -3.33 30.46 49.51
CA ALA A 259 -2.85 29.09 49.66
C ALA A 259 -3.90 28.15 50.29
N ARG A 260 -4.70 28.64 51.25
CA ARG A 260 -5.80 27.86 51.85
C ARG A 260 -6.94 27.62 50.87
N ARG A 261 -7.34 28.65 50.11
CA ARG A 261 -8.34 28.56 49.03
C ARG A 261 -7.88 27.63 47.90
N GLU A 262 -6.62 27.73 47.47
CA GLU A 262 -6.03 26.84 46.45
C GLU A 262 -5.97 25.39 46.93
N GLN A 263 -5.59 25.13 48.19
CA GLN A 263 -5.64 23.78 48.76
C GLN A 263 -7.08 23.23 48.89
N GLU A 264 -8.05 24.08 49.15
CA GLU A 264 -9.47 23.70 49.24
C GLU A 264 -10.07 23.42 47.86
N GLU A 265 -9.75 24.25 46.85
CA GLU A 265 -10.13 24.02 45.46
C GLU A 265 -9.45 22.76 44.89
N LEU A 266 -8.16 22.52 45.17
CA LEU A 266 -7.46 21.30 44.77
C LEU A 266 -8.07 20.04 45.42
N LYS A 267 -8.51 20.11 46.68
CA LYS A 267 -9.24 19.01 47.33
C LYS A 267 -10.60 18.78 46.68
N GLN A 268 -11.38 19.83 46.42
CA GLN A 268 -12.66 19.71 45.73
C GLN A 268 -12.50 19.17 44.30
N ARG A 269 -11.48 19.62 43.55
CA ARG A 269 -11.13 19.11 42.22
C ARG A 269 -10.76 17.63 42.27
N HIS A 270 -9.88 17.21 43.18
CA HIS A 270 -9.54 15.78 43.31
C HIS A 270 -10.70 14.92 43.82
N GLU A 271 -11.60 15.44 44.64
CA GLU A 271 -12.79 14.70 45.07
C GLU A 271 -13.81 14.57 43.93
N GLN A 272 -14.03 15.63 43.14
CA GLN A 272 -14.85 15.58 41.93
C GLN A 272 -14.23 14.66 40.87
N GLU A 273 -12.93 14.76 40.62
CA GLU A 273 -12.17 13.89 39.71
C GLU A 273 -12.28 12.42 40.14
N ARG A 274 -12.12 12.12 41.45
CA ARG A 274 -12.31 10.77 41.97
C ARG A 274 -13.73 10.27 41.77
N LYS A 275 -14.76 11.07 42.09
CA LYS A 275 -16.17 10.67 41.90
C LYS A 275 -16.51 10.46 40.42
N ALA A 276 -16.08 11.37 39.55
CA ALA A 276 -16.24 11.24 38.11
C ALA A 276 -15.52 10.01 37.55
N ARG A 277 -14.31 9.71 38.04
CA ARG A 277 -13.54 8.51 37.66
C ARG A 277 -14.17 7.23 38.19
N GLU A 278 -14.70 7.23 39.42
CA GLU A 278 -15.38 6.07 40.02
C GLU A 278 -16.73 5.79 39.33
N GLU A 279 -17.49 6.84 38.97
CA GLU A 279 -18.70 6.71 38.16
C GLU A 279 -18.40 6.25 36.72
N ALA A 280 -17.34 6.79 36.09
CA ALA A 280 -16.89 6.36 34.77
C ALA A 280 -16.37 4.92 34.77
N GLU A 281 -15.61 4.51 35.80
CA GLU A 281 -15.14 3.12 35.94
C GLU A 281 -16.32 2.17 36.20
N ARG A 282 -17.31 2.57 37.01
CA ARG A 282 -18.53 1.80 37.21
C ARG A 282 -19.33 1.63 35.92
N LYS A 283 -19.51 2.70 35.14
CA LYS A 283 -20.18 2.65 33.83
C LYS A 283 -19.40 1.76 32.85
N ALA A 284 -18.08 1.93 32.75
CA ALA A 284 -17.24 1.10 31.88
C ALA A 284 -17.23 -0.38 32.30
N ARG A 285 -17.29 -0.70 33.60
CA ARG A 285 -17.45 -2.08 34.10
C ARG A 285 -18.82 -2.65 33.73
N GLU A 286 -19.89 -1.89 33.89
CA GLU A 286 -21.26 -2.33 33.56
C GLU A 286 -21.45 -2.50 32.04
N GLU A 287 -20.90 -1.59 31.23
CA GLU A 287 -20.88 -1.68 29.77
C GLU A 287 -20.03 -2.87 29.29
N ALA A 288 -18.86 -3.10 29.87
CA ALA A 288 -18.05 -4.28 29.57
C ALA A 288 -18.70 -5.60 30.02
N GLU A 289 -19.52 -5.60 31.09
CA GLU A 289 -20.30 -6.77 31.49
C GLU A 289 -21.47 -7.04 30.53
N ARG A 290 -22.17 -6.00 30.08
CA ARG A 290 -23.22 -6.09 29.05
C ARG A 290 -22.64 -6.60 27.73
N ALA A 291 -21.56 -6.01 27.24
CA ALA A 291 -20.88 -6.45 26.01
C ALA A 291 -20.37 -7.90 26.11
N ARG A 292 -19.89 -8.35 27.29
CA ARG A 292 -19.53 -9.76 27.51
C ARG A 292 -20.73 -10.70 27.42
N LYS A 293 -21.88 -10.32 27.98
CA LYS A 293 -23.13 -11.11 27.91
C LYS A 293 -23.66 -11.17 26.48
N GLU A 294 -23.65 -10.05 25.77
CA GLU A 294 -24.04 -9.94 24.36
C GLU A 294 -23.16 -10.81 23.46
N LEU A 295 -21.83 -10.74 23.60
CA LEU A 295 -20.88 -11.62 22.89
C LEU A 295 -21.01 -13.10 23.28
N GLU A 296 -21.46 -13.42 24.50
CA GLU A 296 -21.71 -14.81 24.92
C GLU A 296 -23.04 -15.35 24.33
N GLU A 297 -24.07 -14.51 24.22
CA GLU A 297 -25.31 -14.85 23.52
C GLU A 297 -25.11 -14.96 22.01
N GLU A 298 -24.39 -14.03 21.38
CA GLU A 298 -24.02 -14.08 19.96
C GLU A 298 -23.24 -15.38 19.66
N ARG A 299 -22.24 -15.71 20.49
CA ARG A 299 -21.52 -16.99 20.39
C ARG A 299 -22.43 -18.21 20.48
N LYS A 300 -23.40 -18.22 21.39
CA LYS A 300 -24.38 -19.32 21.50
C LYS A 300 -25.32 -19.39 20.29
N ARG A 301 -25.71 -18.26 19.71
CA ARG A 301 -26.50 -18.20 18.46
C ARG A 301 -25.67 -18.77 17.29
N LEU A 302 -24.45 -18.28 17.09
CA LEU A 302 -23.54 -18.76 16.05
C LEU A 302 -23.15 -20.24 16.22
N GLU A 303 -23.02 -20.75 17.44
CA GLU A 303 -22.77 -22.16 17.70
C GLU A 303 -24.00 -23.04 17.40
N ALA A 304 -25.21 -22.59 17.75
CA ALA A 304 -26.46 -23.26 17.39
C ALA A 304 -26.74 -23.22 15.88
N GLU A 305 -26.44 -22.11 15.22
CA GLU A 305 -26.56 -21.92 13.77
C GLU A 305 -25.57 -22.81 13.02
N ARG A 306 -24.28 -22.78 13.37
CA ARG A 306 -23.27 -23.69 12.81
C ARG A 306 -23.61 -25.15 13.01
N LYS A 307 -24.24 -25.51 14.14
CA LYS A 307 -24.69 -26.89 14.37
C LYS A 307 -25.85 -27.30 13.46
N LYS A 308 -26.81 -26.41 13.18
CA LYS A 308 -27.84 -26.62 12.16
C LYS A 308 -27.21 -26.74 10.76
N GLU A 309 -26.28 -25.85 10.41
CA GLU A 309 -25.59 -25.87 9.12
C GLU A 309 -24.77 -27.16 8.93
N GLU A 310 -24.13 -27.67 9.99
CA GLU A 310 -23.39 -28.94 9.96
C GLU A 310 -24.33 -30.15 9.83
N GLU A 311 -25.49 -30.14 10.50
CA GLU A 311 -26.52 -31.17 10.38
C GLU A 311 -27.17 -31.18 8.97
N GLU A 312 -27.49 -30.00 8.41
CA GLU A 312 -27.98 -29.85 7.04
C GLU A 312 -26.94 -30.26 5.99
N ARG A 313 -25.66 -29.88 6.19
CA ARG A 313 -24.56 -30.36 5.34
C ARG A 313 -24.38 -31.87 5.45
N ALA A 314 -24.64 -32.48 6.60
CA ALA A 314 -24.57 -33.93 6.77
C ALA A 314 -25.74 -34.67 6.08
N THR A 315 -26.97 -34.14 6.11
CA THR A 315 -28.10 -34.73 5.36
C THR A 315 -27.94 -34.52 3.85
N ARG A 316 -27.50 -33.33 3.42
CA ARG A 316 -27.19 -33.03 2.02
C ARG A 316 -26.10 -33.95 1.46
N ARG A 317 -24.99 -34.15 2.18
CA ARG A 317 -23.91 -35.07 1.76
C ARG A 317 -24.39 -36.50 1.57
N LYS A 318 -25.23 -37.03 2.45
CA LYS A 318 -25.83 -38.36 2.29
C LYS A 318 -26.67 -38.45 1.01
N ARG A 319 -27.49 -37.43 0.74
CA ARG A 319 -28.30 -37.38 -0.49
C ARG A 319 -27.44 -37.27 -1.75
N GLU A 320 -26.37 -36.48 -1.72
CA GLU A 320 -25.40 -36.38 -2.83
C GLU A 320 -24.61 -37.69 -3.04
N GLU A 321 -24.31 -38.43 -1.96
CA GLU A 321 -23.65 -39.75 -1.99
C GLU A 321 -24.59 -40.85 -2.53
N GLU A 322 -25.85 -40.88 -2.09
CA GLU A 322 -26.90 -41.76 -2.61
C GLU A 322 -27.18 -41.50 -4.10
N GLU A 323 -27.27 -40.23 -4.52
CA GLU A 323 -27.44 -39.87 -5.94
C GLU A 323 -26.20 -40.24 -6.76
N ALA A 324 -24.99 -40.07 -6.23
CA ALA A 324 -23.76 -40.49 -6.89
C ALA A 324 -23.67 -42.02 -7.03
N GLU A 325 -24.12 -42.80 -6.04
CA GLU A 325 -24.18 -44.26 -6.13
C GLU A 325 -25.24 -44.71 -7.16
N ALA A 326 -26.40 -44.05 -7.21
CA ALA A 326 -27.42 -44.31 -8.22
C ALA A 326 -26.92 -44.01 -9.64
N ARG A 327 -26.28 -42.84 -9.86
CA ARG A 327 -25.66 -42.47 -11.13
C ARG A 327 -24.54 -43.44 -11.56
N ARG A 328 -23.76 -43.98 -10.61
CA ARG A 328 -22.77 -45.03 -10.89
C ARG A 328 -23.43 -46.31 -11.37
N LYS A 329 -24.42 -46.84 -10.64
CA LYS A 329 -25.17 -48.05 -11.03
C LYS A 329 -25.79 -47.91 -12.42
N GLN A 330 -26.40 -46.76 -12.71
CA GLN A 330 -26.97 -46.48 -14.03
C GLN A 330 -25.89 -46.46 -15.13
N ARG A 331 -24.77 -45.75 -14.90
CA ARG A 331 -23.63 -45.73 -15.83
C ARG A 331 -23.05 -47.12 -16.09
N ASP A 332 -22.90 -47.94 -15.04
CA ASP A 332 -22.36 -49.29 -15.14
C ASP A 332 -23.33 -50.25 -15.86
N GLU A 333 -24.65 -50.00 -15.77
CA GLU A 333 -25.67 -50.73 -16.53
C GLU A 333 -25.68 -50.31 -18.01
N ASP A 334 -25.54 -49.01 -18.30
CA ASP A 334 -25.50 -48.48 -19.66
C ASP A 334 -24.19 -48.84 -20.38
N GLU A 335 -23.04 -48.88 -19.69
CA GLU A 335 -21.80 -49.41 -20.26
C GLU A 335 -21.91 -50.91 -20.60
N ARG A 336 -22.61 -51.72 -19.80
CA ARG A 336 -22.89 -53.13 -20.13
C ARG A 336 -23.76 -53.26 -21.37
N LYS A 337 -24.82 -52.47 -21.53
CA LYS A 337 -25.66 -52.47 -22.74
C LYS A 337 -24.85 -52.10 -23.98
N VAL A 338 -23.98 -51.10 -23.88
CA VAL A 338 -23.08 -50.68 -24.98
C VAL A 338 -22.03 -51.75 -25.29
N GLU A 339 -21.50 -52.46 -24.29
CA GLU A 339 -20.58 -53.58 -24.51
C GLU A 339 -21.28 -54.79 -25.15
N GLU A 340 -22.50 -55.11 -24.72
CA GLU A 340 -23.34 -56.17 -25.31
C GLU A 340 -23.69 -55.87 -26.77
N GLU A 341 -24.15 -54.66 -27.09
CA GLU A 341 -24.43 -54.20 -28.46
C GLU A 341 -23.16 -54.26 -29.33
N ARG A 342 -22.01 -53.79 -28.81
CA ARG A 342 -20.72 -53.91 -29.50
C ARG A 342 -20.33 -55.35 -29.76
N SER A 343 -20.58 -56.27 -28.82
CA SER A 343 -20.30 -57.69 -28.98
C SER A 343 -21.18 -58.33 -30.07
N ALA A 344 -22.47 -57.98 -30.13
CA ALA A 344 -23.39 -58.47 -31.15
C ALA A 344 -23.02 -57.92 -32.54
N LYS A 345 -22.74 -56.62 -32.63
CA LYS A 345 -22.32 -55.95 -33.87
C LYS A 345 -20.97 -56.46 -34.37
N ARG A 346 -20.06 -56.84 -33.46
CA ARG A 346 -18.80 -57.50 -33.82
C ARG A 346 -19.04 -58.89 -34.44
N LYS A 347 -19.89 -59.73 -33.83
CA LYS A 347 -20.25 -61.05 -34.38
C LYS A 347 -20.86 -60.94 -35.77
N GLN A 348 -21.85 -60.05 -35.94
CA GLN A 348 -22.46 -59.79 -37.25
C GLN A 348 -21.44 -59.35 -38.31
N ARG A 349 -20.43 -58.55 -37.93
CA ARG A 349 -19.35 -58.18 -38.85
C ARG A 349 -18.42 -59.35 -39.17
N GLU A 350 -18.05 -60.16 -38.18
CA GLU A 350 -17.20 -61.35 -38.39
C GLU A 350 -17.91 -62.37 -39.31
N GLU A 351 -19.22 -62.59 -39.13
CA GLU A 351 -20.09 -63.38 -40.02
C GLU A 351 -20.18 -62.79 -41.44
N GLN A 352 -20.32 -61.46 -41.57
CA GLN A 352 -20.33 -60.78 -42.88
C GLN A 352 -18.98 -60.88 -43.61
N GLU A 353 -17.86 -60.69 -42.90
CA GLU A 353 -16.53 -60.85 -43.50
C GLU A 353 -16.24 -62.31 -43.90
N GLU A 354 -16.73 -63.30 -43.15
CA GLU A 354 -16.62 -64.71 -43.55
C GLU A 354 -17.48 -65.01 -44.79
N ALA A 355 -18.71 -64.50 -44.85
CA ALA A 355 -19.58 -64.63 -46.02
C ALA A 355 -18.99 -63.96 -47.27
N GLU A 356 -18.39 -62.77 -47.16
CA GLU A 356 -17.70 -62.11 -48.28
C GLU A 356 -16.50 -62.95 -48.74
N ARG A 357 -15.67 -63.45 -47.81
CA ARG A 357 -14.53 -64.31 -48.14
C ARG A 357 -14.96 -65.60 -48.84
N ALA A 358 -16.07 -66.22 -48.41
CA ALA A 358 -16.63 -67.40 -49.05
C ALA A 358 -17.14 -67.11 -50.47
N ALA A 359 -17.86 -65.99 -50.67
CA ALA A 359 -18.31 -65.56 -51.99
C ALA A 359 -17.13 -65.26 -52.93
N LYS A 360 -16.11 -64.55 -52.43
CA LYS A 360 -14.90 -64.17 -53.18
C LYS A 360 -14.00 -65.38 -53.51
N LYS A 361 -14.04 -66.43 -52.68
CA LYS A 361 -13.41 -67.72 -52.99
C LYS A 361 -14.13 -68.41 -54.15
N LYS A 362 -15.46 -68.51 -54.12
CA LYS A 362 -16.25 -69.07 -55.23
C LYS A 362 -16.04 -68.33 -56.53
N GLN A 363 -16.06 -66.99 -56.52
CA GLN A 363 -15.80 -66.19 -57.72
C GLN A 363 -14.42 -66.48 -58.34
N ARG A 364 -13.39 -66.73 -57.52
CA ARG A 364 -12.07 -67.14 -58.01
C ARG A 364 -12.05 -68.56 -58.55
N GLU A 365 -12.75 -69.50 -57.91
CA GLU A 365 -12.88 -70.87 -58.39
C GLU A 365 -13.66 -70.93 -59.73
N GLU A 366 -14.67 -70.07 -59.89
CA GLU A 366 -15.42 -69.89 -61.15
C GLU A 366 -14.56 -69.19 -62.24
N GLU A 367 -13.78 -68.16 -61.89
CA GLU A 367 -12.85 -67.46 -62.80
C GLU A 367 -11.70 -68.38 -63.26
N GLU A 368 -11.12 -69.16 -62.35
CA GLU A 368 -10.05 -70.13 -62.63
C GLU A 368 -10.57 -71.28 -63.51
N ALA A 369 -11.74 -71.85 -63.21
CA ALA A 369 -12.37 -72.88 -64.04
C ALA A 369 -12.75 -72.35 -65.44
N ALA A 370 -13.26 -71.12 -65.56
CA ALA A 370 -13.54 -70.48 -66.85
C ALA A 370 -12.25 -70.27 -67.66
N ARG A 371 -11.15 -69.93 -67.00
CA ARG A 371 -9.83 -69.77 -67.62
C ARG A 371 -9.22 -71.11 -68.07
N GLU A 372 -9.36 -72.17 -67.28
CA GLU A 372 -8.95 -73.53 -67.69
C GLU A 372 -9.74 -74.00 -68.93
N GLN A 373 -11.06 -73.78 -68.96
CA GLN A 373 -11.89 -74.07 -70.14
C GLN A 373 -11.46 -73.27 -71.37
N GLN A 374 -11.10 -71.99 -71.20
CA GLN A 374 -10.60 -71.16 -72.28
C GLN A 374 -9.23 -71.64 -72.79
N GLU A 375 -8.32 -72.05 -71.90
CA GLU A 375 -7.02 -72.60 -72.31
C GLU A 375 -7.14 -73.99 -72.94
N GLU A 376 -8.07 -74.84 -72.48
CA GLU A 376 -8.33 -76.14 -73.12
C GLU A 376 -8.93 -75.94 -74.53
N ALA A 377 -9.87 -75.01 -74.71
CA ALA A 377 -10.40 -74.65 -76.02
C ALA A 377 -9.32 -74.08 -76.96
N GLU A 378 -8.41 -73.23 -76.46
CA GLU A 378 -7.27 -72.74 -77.24
C GLU A 378 -6.29 -73.87 -77.60
N ARG A 379 -6.00 -74.78 -76.66
CA ARG A 379 -5.16 -75.97 -76.89
C ARG A 379 -5.80 -76.93 -77.91
N GLU A 380 -7.12 -77.10 -77.92
CA GLU A 380 -7.82 -77.88 -78.95
C GLU A 380 -7.79 -77.18 -80.31
N ALA A 381 -8.07 -75.87 -80.36
CA ALA A 381 -7.96 -75.08 -81.59
C ALA A 381 -6.54 -75.13 -82.19
N ALA A 382 -5.50 -75.02 -81.35
CA ALA A 382 -4.11 -75.16 -81.75
C ALA A 382 -3.77 -76.58 -82.25
N ARG A 383 -4.33 -77.64 -81.62
CA ARG A 383 -4.21 -79.03 -82.11
C ARG A 383 -4.91 -79.22 -83.45
N ALA A 384 -6.08 -78.62 -83.65
CA ALA A 384 -6.82 -78.67 -84.92
C ALA A 384 -6.08 -77.91 -86.04
N ALA A 385 -5.52 -76.73 -85.74
CA ALA A 385 -4.68 -75.98 -86.67
C ALA A 385 -3.41 -76.76 -87.04
N LYS A 386 -2.74 -77.38 -86.06
CA LYS A 386 -1.52 -78.19 -86.30
C LYS A 386 -1.80 -79.50 -87.02
N ARG A 387 -3.01 -80.07 -86.91
CA ARG A 387 -3.46 -81.16 -87.79
C ARG A 387 -3.57 -80.68 -89.24
N LYS A 388 -4.32 -79.60 -89.50
CA LYS A 388 -4.43 -79.03 -90.87
C LYS A 388 -3.06 -78.73 -91.50
N GLN A 389 -2.15 -78.09 -90.75
CA GLN A 389 -0.79 -77.83 -91.24
C GLN A 389 -0.02 -79.11 -91.56
N ARG A 390 -0.16 -80.17 -90.76
CA ARG A 390 0.46 -81.46 -91.05
C ARG A 390 -0.17 -82.14 -92.26
N ASP A 391 -1.50 -82.10 -92.38
CA ASP A 391 -2.23 -82.69 -93.51
C ASP A 391 -1.86 -81.97 -94.83
N GLU A 392 -1.61 -80.66 -94.78
CA GLU A 392 -1.07 -79.83 -95.88
C GLU A 392 0.42 -80.13 -96.17
N GLU A 393 1.26 -80.37 -95.15
CA GLU A 393 2.69 -80.69 -95.31
C GLU A 393 2.92 -82.13 -95.81
N GLU A 394 2.14 -83.11 -95.35
CA GLU A 394 2.23 -84.51 -95.75
C GLU A 394 1.78 -84.70 -97.21
N ALA A 395 0.86 -83.85 -97.70
CA ALA A 395 0.50 -83.75 -99.11
C ALA A 395 1.61 -83.16 -100.02
N ALA A 396 2.63 -82.51 -99.46
CA ALA A 396 3.62 -81.73 -100.21
C ALA A 396 4.96 -82.44 -100.48
N GLN A 397 5.20 -83.65 -99.93
CA GLN A 397 6.52 -84.32 -99.99
C GLN A 397 6.61 -85.53 -100.96
N ALA A 398 5.59 -85.76 -101.79
CA ALA A 398 5.62 -86.83 -102.79
C ALA A 398 6.44 -86.47 -104.06
N ALA A 399 7.70 -86.94 -104.09
CA ALA A 399 8.67 -86.89 -105.19
C ALA A 399 9.46 -85.56 -105.41
N ALA A 400 10.76 -85.69 -105.70
CA ALA A 400 11.72 -84.59 -105.83
C ALA A 400 12.84 -84.89 -106.86
N PRO A 401 13.49 -83.85 -107.43
CA PRO A 401 14.94 -83.93 -107.70
C PRO A 401 15.72 -82.60 -107.53
N LYS A 402 17.03 -82.65 -107.84
CA LYS A 402 18.04 -81.55 -107.93
C LYS A 402 18.87 -81.78 -109.22
N PRO A 403 19.73 -80.88 -109.77
CA PRO A 403 20.31 -79.60 -109.27
C PRO A 403 20.08 -78.42 -110.26
N ALA A 404 20.67 -77.20 -110.18
CA ALA A 404 21.04 -76.31 -109.06
C ALA A 404 21.13 -74.84 -109.57
N ALA A 405 20.88 -73.87 -108.67
CA ALA A 405 21.12 -72.41 -108.78
C ALA A 405 20.44 -71.61 -109.92
N LYS A 406 19.34 -70.91 -109.59
CA LYS A 406 18.71 -69.81 -110.37
C LYS A 406 17.90 -68.88 -109.44
N ALA A 407 17.40 -67.74 -109.94
CA ALA A 407 16.60 -66.74 -109.21
C ALA A 407 15.10 -66.78 -109.63
N PRO A 408 14.20 -65.77 -109.46
CA PRO A 408 14.02 -64.72 -108.41
C PRO A 408 12.53 -64.47 -107.96
N ALA A 409 12.31 -63.77 -106.83
CA ALA A 409 11.16 -62.84 -106.56
C ALA A 409 9.70 -63.42 -106.56
N PRO A 410 8.60 -62.65 -106.28
CA PRO A 410 8.49 -61.22 -105.91
C PRO A 410 7.59 -60.87 -104.70
N LYS A 411 7.48 -59.55 -104.49
CA LYS A 411 6.58 -58.77 -103.62
C LYS A 411 5.08 -59.04 -103.83
N VAL A 412 4.27 -58.68 -102.83
CA VAL A 412 3.44 -57.44 -102.81
C VAL A 412 3.65 -56.84 -101.39
N GLU A 413 4.12 -55.61 -101.15
CA GLU A 413 3.52 -54.28 -101.40
C GLU A 413 2.11 -54.13 -100.78
N ALA A 414 1.66 -52.98 -100.26
CA ALA A 414 2.21 -51.62 -100.10
C ALA A 414 1.48 -50.95 -98.89
N LYS A 415 1.78 -49.75 -98.38
CA LYS A 415 2.66 -48.64 -98.78
C LYS A 415 3.01 -47.78 -97.54
N LYS A 416 3.88 -46.77 -97.70
CA LYS A 416 4.03 -45.65 -96.75
C LYS A 416 2.75 -44.76 -96.80
N ASP A 417 2.41 -43.88 -95.85
CA ASP A 417 3.16 -42.67 -95.46
C ASP A 417 2.70 -42.07 -94.11
N SER A 418 3.55 -41.22 -93.53
CA SER A 418 3.23 -39.99 -92.78
C SER A 418 2.15 -40.02 -91.65
N PHE A 419 2.56 -40.41 -90.42
CA PHE A 419 1.96 -39.83 -89.19
C PHE A 419 2.84 -39.87 -87.92
N ALA A 420 3.96 -40.60 -87.92
CA ALA A 420 4.76 -40.91 -86.72
C ALA A 420 5.62 -39.75 -86.15
N ASP A 421 5.20 -38.50 -86.33
CA ASP A 421 5.85 -37.28 -85.80
C ASP A 421 4.89 -36.42 -84.94
N SER A 422 3.73 -36.97 -84.59
CA SER A 422 2.68 -36.28 -83.80
C SER A 422 2.31 -36.97 -82.48
N LEU A 423 3.01 -38.04 -82.08
CA LEU A 423 2.69 -38.86 -80.90
C LEU A 423 3.78 -38.88 -79.81
N LEU A 424 4.92 -38.21 -80.02
CA LEU A 424 5.94 -38.01 -78.97
C LEU A 424 5.82 -36.68 -78.22
N ALA A 425 4.93 -35.78 -78.66
CA ALA A 425 4.63 -34.52 -77.98
C ALA A 425 3.48 -34.62 -76.95
N ASP A 426 2.74 -35.74 -76.95
CA ASP A 426 1.48 -35.89 -76.21
C ASP A 426 1.65 -36.61 -74.85
N LEU A 427 2.86 -36.66 -74.30
CA LEU A 427 3.16 -37.35 -73.03
C LEU A 427 3.66 -36.41 -71.91
N ASP A 428 4.43 -35.36 -72.23
CA ASP A 428 4.81 -34.30 -71.28
C ASP A 428 3.70 -33.23 -71.06
N SER A 429 2.68 -33.24 -71.93
CA SER A 429 1.52 -32.34 -71.85
C SER A 429 0.54 -32.74 -70.74
N PHE A 430 0.38 -34.05 -70.50
CA PHE A 430 -0.55 -34.56 -69.49
C PHE A 430 0.00 -34.48 -68.07
N THR A 431 1.26 -34.85 -67.84
CA THR A 431 1.88 -34.85 -66.50
C THR A 431 1.79 -33.48 -65.80
N ASN A 432 2.15 -32.40 -66.50
CA ASN A 432 2.04 -31.04 -65.95
C ASN A 432 0.59 -30.61 -65.72
N LYS A 433 -0.34 -31.02 -66.59
CA LYS A 433 -1.75 -30.62 -66.51
C LYS A 433 -2.53 -31.38 -65.43
N ASP A 434 -2.29 -32.68 -65.27
CA ASP A 434 -2.83 -33.46 -64.15
C ASP A 434 -2.25 -32.97 -62.81
N GLU A 435 -0.99 -32.53 -62.78
CA GLU A 435 -0.41 -31.86 -61.61
C GLU A 435 -1.04 -30.50 -61.30
N GLU A 436 -1.37 -29.67 -62.30
CA GLU A 436 -2.09 -28.41 -62.06
C GLU A 436 -3.56 -28.63 -61.67
N GLU A 437 -4.28 -29.55 -62.33
CA GLU A 437 -5.68 -29.83 -62.02
C GLU A 437 -5.85 -30.49 -60.65
N SER A 438 -4.94 -31.39 -60.25
CA SER A 438 -4.92 -31.96 -58.90
C SER A 438 -4.61 -30.92 -57.83
N LYS A 439 -3.63 -30.02 -58.05
CA LYS A 439 -3.34 -28.90 -57.12
C LYS A 439 -4.52 -27.92 -57.02
N ALA A 440 -5.15 -27.57 -58.13
CA ALA A 440 -6.34 -26.71 -58.14
C ALA A 440 -7.53 -27.35 -57.41
N LYS A 441 -7.73 -28.66 -57.58
CA LYS A 441 -8.77 -29.44 -56.91
C LYS A 441 -8.50 -29.57 -55.41
N GLU A 442 -7.24 -29.79 -55.00
CA GLU A 442 -6.86 -29.80 -53.58
C GLU A 442 -7.00 -28.40 -52.95
N GLU A 443 -6.64 -27.32 -53.65
CA GLU A 443 -6.84 -25.96 -53.15
C GLU A 443 -8.34 -25.61 -53.03
N ALA A 444 -9.17 -26.07 -53.98
CA ALA A 444 -10.62 -25.95 -53.91
C ALA A 444 -11.22 -26.73 -52.73
N GLU A 445 -10.79 -27.97 -52.49
CA GLU A 445 -11.23 -28.77 -51.33
C GLU A 445 -10.77 -28.13 -50.01
N ARG A 446 -9.52 -27.67 -49.93
CA ARG A 446 -8.99 -26.93 -48.76
C ARG A 446 -9.79 -25.66 -48.49
N LYS A 447 -10.18 -24.89 -49.52
CA LYS A 447 -11.05 -23.71 -49.40
C LYS A 447 -12.46 -24.08 -48.94
N ALA A 448 -13.08 -25.09 -49.54
CA ALA A 448 -14.41 -25.56 -49.16
C ALA A 448 -14.44 -26.07 -47.71
N LYS A 449 -13.41 -26.81 -47.28
CA LYS A 449 -13.25 -27.30 -45.92
C LYS A 449 -13.02 -26.18 -44.91
N ALA A 450 -12.19 -25.19 -45.25
CA ALA A 450 -11.98 -24.00 -44.42
C ALA A 450 -13.24 -23.13 -44.30
N GLU A 451 -14.06 -23.02 -45.36
CA GLU A 451 -15.33 -22.31 -45.29
C GLU A 451 -16.38 -23.08 -44.49
N ALA A 452 -16.49 -24.40 -44.67
CA ALA A 452 -17.34 -25.25 -43.85
C ALA A 452 -16.98 -25.18 -42.37
N GLU A 453 -15.69 -25.20 -42.03
CA GLU A 453 -15.21 -25.03 -40.66
C GLU A 453 -15.51 -23.62 -40.12
N ARG A 454 -15.39 -22.56 -40.94
CA ARG A 454 -15.77 -21.20 -40.54
C ARG A 454 -17.26 -21.09 -40.23
N ARG A 455 -18.12 -21.68 -41.08
CA ARG A 455 -19.57 -21.72 -40.89
C ARG A 455 -19.95 -22.50 -39.61
N ALA A 456 -19.32 -23.65 -39.38
CA ALA A 456 -19.53 -24.44 -38.16
C ALA A 456 -19.07 -23.72 -36.88
N ARG A 457 -17.95 -22.99 -36.93
CA ARG A 457 -17.49 -22.13 -35.83
C ARG A 457 -18.46 -20.96 -35.57
N GLU A 458 -18.97 -20.32 -36.62
CA GLU A 458 -19.95 -19.22 -36.52
C GLU A 458 -21.30 -19.70 -35.95
N GLU A 459 -21.78 -20.87 -36.36
CA GLU A 459 -22.98 -21.50 -35.82
C GLU A 459 -22.82 -21.91 -34.35
N ALA A 460 -21.68 -22.52 -33.99
CA ALA A 460 -21.35 -22.83 -32.60
C ALA A 460 -21.24 -21.56 -31.72
N GLU A 461 -20.68 -20.47 -32.23
CA GLU A 461 -20.62 -19.18 -31.52
C GLU A 461 -22.02 -18.58 -31.32
N ARG A 462 -22.93 -18.73 -32.30
CA ARG A 462 -24.34 -18.29 -32.17
C ARG A 462 -25.10 -19.13 -31.14
N LEU A 463 -24.91 -20.45 -31.12
CA LEU A 463 -25.51 -21.33 -30.10
C LEU A 463 -24.99 -21.00 -28.70
N ALA A 464 -23.67 -20.84 -28.54
CA ALA A 464 -23.05 -20.47 -27.27
C ALA A 464 -23.54 -19.09 -26.75
N LYS A 465 -23.76 -18.12 -27.64
CA LYS A 465 -24.36 -16.82 -27.29
C LYS A 465 -25.82 -16.95 -26.85
N ALA A 466 -26.62 -17.77 -27.54
CA ALA A 466 -28.01 -18.01 -27.17
C ALA A 466 -28.13 -18.69 -25.79
N GLU A 467 -27.31 -19.72 -25.54
CA GLU A 467 -27.27 -20.41 -24.24
C GLU A 467 -26.80 -19.47 -23.12
N ALA A 468 -25.77 -18.65 -23.37
CA ALA A 468 -25.31 -17.65 -22.41
C ALA A 468 -26.35 -16.55 -22.13
N GLU A 469 -27.21 -16.21 -23.09
CA GLU A 469 -28.32 -15.29 -22.88
C GLU A 469 -29.46 -15.94 -22.07
N GLN A 470 -29.80 -17.22 -22.33
CA GLN A 470 -30.77 -17.95 -21.53
C GLN A 470 -30.32 -18.07 -20.07
N ARG A 471 -29.08 -18.50 -19.82
CA ARG A 471 -28.49 -18.59 -18.47
C ARG A 471 -28.57 -17.25 -17.72
N ARG A 472 -28.29 -16.12 -18.39
CA ARG A 472 -28.43 -14.78 -17.80
C ARG A 472 -29.86 -14.41 -17.45
N ARG A 473 -30.84 -14.79 -18.27
CA ARG A 473 -32.26 -14.57 -17.99
C ARG A 473 -32.73 -15.41 -16.80
N GLU A 474 -32.28 -16.66 -16.71
CA GLU A 474 -32.54 -17.56 -15.56
C GLU A 474 -31.89 -17.04 -14.27
N GLU A 475 -30.63 -16.59 -14.31
CA GLU A 475 -29.95 -15.93 -13.19
C GLU A 475 -30.67 -14.65 -12.75
N GLU A 476 -31.15 -13.82 -13.69
CA GLU A 476 -31.91 -12.60 -13.33
C GLU A 476 -33.28 -12.94 -12.71
N GLU A 477 -33.98 -13.97 -13.23
CA GLU A 477 -35.26 -14.42 -12.66
C GLU A 477 -35.08 -15.03 -11.27
N GLN A 478 -34.02 -15.81 -11.04
CA GLN A 478 -33.66 -16.33 -9.71
C GLN A 478 -33.37 -15.18 -8.74
N ARG A 479 -32.55 -14.19 -9.14
CA ARG A 479 -32.24 -13.03 -8.28
C ARG A 479 -33.46 -12.17 -7.98
N ARG A 480 -34.41 -12.03 -8.92
CA ARG A 480 -35.71 -11.37 -8.66
C ARG A 480 -36.55 -12.14 -7.64
N LYS A 481 -36.60 -13.47 -7.73
CA LYS A 481 -37.31 -14.34 -6.76
C LYS A 481 -36.66 -14.32 -5.38
N GLU A 482 -35.33 -14.32 -5.30
CA GLU A 482 -34.56 -14.20 -4.07
C GLU A 482 -34.79 -12.82 -3.41
N GLU A 483 -34.78 -11.74 -4.18
CA GLU A 483 -35.06 -10.40 -3.66
C GLU A 483 -36.53 -10.26 -3.19
N GLU A 484 -37.50 -10.85 -3.91
CA GLU A 484 -38.90 -10.88 -3.49
C GLU A 484 -39.10 -11.70 -2.20
N ALA A 485 -38.43 -12.84 -2.08
CA ALA A 485 -38.46 -13.65 -0.85
C ALA A 485 -37.86 -12.87 0.34
N ARG A 486 -36.69 -12.24 0.15
CA ARG A 486 -36.04 -11.45 1.22
C ARG A 486 -36.86 -10.24 1.62
N ARG A 487 -37.57 -9.59 0.68
CA ARG A 487 -38.51 -8.49 0.98
C ARG A 487 -39.69 -8.97 1.85
N LYS A 488 -40.26 -10.15 1.57
CA LYS A 488 -41.33 -10.74 2.38
C LYS A 488 -40.85 -11.12 3.78
N GLU A 489 -39.67 -11.72 3.90
CA GLU A 489 -39.07 -12.02 5.20
C GLU A 489 -38.78 -10.73 6.00
N GLU A 490 -38.27 -9.69 5.35
CA GLU A 490 -38.02 -8.38 5.98
C GLU A 490 -39.34 -7.69 6.42
N GLU A 491 -40.43 -7.86 5.68
CA GLU A 491 -41.77 -7.37 6.02
C GLU A 491 -42.39 -8.16 7.18
N GLU A 492 -42.27 -9.49 7.20
CA GLU A 492 -42.72 -10.35 8.29
C GLU A 492 -41.94 -10.07 9.59
N GLN A 493 -40.61 -9.87 9.51
CA GLN A 493 -39.78 -9.46 10.65
C GLN A 493 -40.19 -8.08 11.20
N ARG A 494 -40.53 -7.11 10.34
CA ARG A 494 -41.06 -5.80 10.76
C ARG A 494 -42.40 -5.95 11.49
N HIS A 495 -43.29 -6.79 10.96
CA HIS A 495 -44.61 -7.01 11.53
C HIS A 495 -44.54 -7.72 12.90
N ALA A 496 -43.62 -8.69 13.05
CA ALA A 496 -43.32 -9.33 14.33
C ALA A 496 -42.72 -8.37 15.35
N GLN A 497 -41.81 -7.48 14.94
CA GLN A 497 -41.26 -6.43 15.82
C GLN A 497 -42.31 -5.41 16.26
N GLU A 498 -43.26 -5.03 15.39
CA GLU A 498 -44.36 -4.16 15.80
C GLU A 498 -45.30 -4.87 16.78
N GLU A 499 -45.63 -6.15 16.57
CA GLU A 499 -46.47 -6.91 17.50
C GLU A 499 -45.79 -7.07 18.87
N GLU A 500 -44.48 -7.38 18.91
CA GLU A 500 -43.74 -7.46 20.18
C GLU A 500 -43.68 -6.10 20.88
N ARG A 501 -43.49 -5.01 20.12
CA ARG A 501 -43.52 -3.65 20.67
C ARG A 501 -44.90 -3.29 21.22
N ARG A 502 -45.99 -3.63 20.52
CA ARG A 502 -47.37 -3.44 21.01
C ARG A 502 -47.62 -4.23 22.31
N LYS A 503 -47.11 -5.46 22.42
CA LYS A 503 -47.16 -6.26 23.67
C LYS A 503 -46.41 -5.58 24.81
N ARG A 504 -45.18 -5.09 24.57
CA ARG A 504 -44.38 -4.34 25.55
C ARG A 504 -45.09 -3.05 26.01
N GLU A 505 -45.67 -2.28 25.08
CA GLU A 505 -46.43 -1.06 25.38
C GLU A 505 -47.69 -1.39 26.20
N ALA A 506 -48.41 -2.48 25.89
CA ALA A 506 -49.56 -2.94 26.66
C ALA A 506 -49.20 -3.40 28.08
N ASP A 507 -48.10 -4.16 28.26
CA ASP A 507 -47.58 -4.55 29.59
C ASP A 507 -47.12 -3.32 30.40
N GLU A 508 -46.53 -2.31 29.76
CA GLU A 508 -46.15 -1.06 30.43
C GLU A 508 -47.38 -0.25 30.87
N ILE A 509 -48.42 -0.18 30.03
CA ILE A 509 -49.71 0.42 30.39
C ILE A 509 -50.34 -0.33 31.55
N ARG A 510 -50.34 -1.68 31.54
CA ARG A 510 -50.88 -2.48 32.66
C ARG A 510 -50.10 -2.24 33.95
N ARG A 511 -48.76 -2.25 33.91
CA ARG A 511 -47.91 -1.90 35.07
C ARG A 511 -48.14 -0.48 35.58
N LYS A 512 -48.39 0.49 34.69
CA LYS A 512 -48.75 1.86 35.09
C LYS A 512 -50.13 1.93 35.76
N ALA A 513 -51.10 1.14 35.29
CA ALA A 513 -52.41 1.02 35.93
C ALA A 513 -52.34 0.31 37.29
N GLU A 514 -51.60 -0.80 37.39
CA GLU A 514 -51.29 -1.52 38.64
C GLU A 514 -50.57 -0.60 39.65
N ALA A 515 -49.60 0.19 39.21
CA ALA A 515 -48.89 1.16 40.06
C ALA A 515 -49.79 2.33 40.49
N ALA A 516 -50.66 2.82 39.61
CA ALA A 516 -51.60 3.89 39.93
C ALA A 516 -52.69 3.45 40.92
N THR A 517 -53.24 2.24 40.78
CA THR A 517 -54.19 1.69 41.75
C THR A 517 -53.52 1.36 43.09
N ALA A 518 -52.30 0.81 43.09
CA ALA A 518 -51.51 0.63 44.30
C ALA A 518 -51.20 1.97 45.01
N ALA A 519 -50.89 3.04 44.26
CA ALA A 519 -50.67 4.38 44.81
C ALA A 519 -51.96 5.03 45.34
N ALA A 520 -53.12 4.72 44.77
CA ALA A 520 -54.42 5.13 45.30
C ALA A 520 -54.76 4.40 46.62
N MET A 521 -54.63 3.07 46.64
CA MET A 521 -54.85 2.25 47.85
C MET A 521 -53.89 2.63 48.99
N ALA A 522 -52.64 3.00 48.65
CA ALA A 522 -51.68 3.50 49.63
C ALA A 522 -52.09 4.85 50.27
N LYS A 523 -52.87 5.69 49.57
CA LYS A 523 -53.41 6.94 50.12
C LYS A 523 -54.63 6.74 51.02
N GLU A 524 -55.40 5.66 50.83
CA GLU A 524 -56.57 5.35 51.67
C GLU A 524 -56.23 4.55 52.95
N GLY A 525 -54.96 4.18 53.16
CA GLY A 525 -54.44 3.78 54.48
C GLY A 525 -54.99 2.48 55.08
N LYS A 526 -55.57 1.58 54.28
CA LYS A 526 -56.31 0.39 54.75
C LYS A 526 -55.54 -0.91 54.50
N LYS A 527 -55.19 -1.64 55.56
CA LYS A 527 -54.57 -2.99 55.50
C LYS A 527 -55.60 -4.09 55.78
N VAL A 528 -55.70 -5.10 54.91
CA VAL A 528 -56.27 -6.44 55.22
C VAL A 528 -55.49 -7.52 54.45
N ALA A 529 -55.48 -8.75 54.97
CA ALA A 529 -54.86 -9.94 54.38
C ALA A 529 -55.84 -10.71 53.44
N PRO A 530 -55.38 -11.64 52.57
CA PRO A 530 -56.22 -12.22 51.52
C PRO A 530 -57.15 -13.35 52.01
N LYS A 531 -58.33 -13.49 51.41
CA LYS A 531 -59.18 -14.70 51.53
C LYS A 531 -60.15 -14.91 50.35
N ALA A 532 -60.23 -16.18 49.93
CA ALA A 532 -61.24 -16.90 49.13
C ALA A 532 -62.42 -16.17 48.42
N ALA A 533 -62.41 -16.28 47.08
CA ALA A 533 -63.31 -17.14 46.27
C ALA A 533 -64.83 -16.86 46.08
N GLU A 534 -65.35 -17.55 45.05
CA GLU A 534 -66.75 -17.81 44.62
C GLU A 534 -67.59 -16.67 44.00
N GLU A 535 -67.91 -16.88 42.72
CA GLU A 535 -69.24 -16.85 42.05
C GLU A 535 -70.15 -15.58 42.16
N ASP A 536 -71.01 -15.25 41.19
CA ASP A 536 -71.71 -16.15 40.24
C ASP A 536 -71.94 -15.55 38.83
N ILE A 537 -72.34 -16.45 37.92
CA ILE A 537 -72.88 -16.30 36.56
C ILE A 537 -74.41 -15.99 36.70
N PRO A 538 -75.16 -15.36 35.75
CA PRO A 538 -75.86 -16.17 34.73
C PRO A 538 -76.35 -15.50 33.42
N VAL A 539 -76.70 -16.38 32.47
CA VAL A 539 -77.89 -16.32 31.55
C VAL A 539 -77.87 -15.30 30.37
N SER A 540 -78.25 -15.65 29.13
CA SER A 540 -78.42 -16.96 28.44
C SER A 540 -78.59 -16.75 26.91
N ASP A 541 -79.06 -17.80 26.22
CA ASP A 541 -79.70 -17.86 24.89
C ASP A 541 -78.80 -18.03 23.64
N ASP A 542 -79.21 -18.76 22.60
CA ASP A 542 -79.89 -20.08 22.53
C ASP A 542 -79.75 -20.65 21.09
N ASP A 543 -80.49 -21.73 20.77
CA ASP A 543 -80.68 -22.40 19.47
C ASP A 543 -79.43 -23.16 18.93
N LEU A 544 -79.44 -24.48 18.66
CA LEU A 544 -80.39 -25.41 17.99
C LEU A 544 -80.34 -25.38 16.45
N ASP A 545 -79.59 -26.32 15.86
CA ASP A 545 -80.08 -27.41 14.99
C ASP A 545 -78.88 -28.32 14.56
N MET A 546 -78.92 -29.66 14.54
CA MET A 546 -79.76 -30.62 13.74
C MET A 546 -79.45 -30.49 12.22
N ASP A 547 -79.36 -31.51 11.34
CA ASP A 547 -79.63 -32.97 11.33
C ASP A 547 -78.80 -33.59 10.14
N GLU A 548 -78.59 -34.89 9.87
CA GLU A 548 -78.83 -36.19 10.54
C GLU A 548 -78.01 -37.30 9.80
N VAL A 549 -77.74 -38.42 10.50
CA VAL A 549 -77.30 -39.78 10.06
C VAL A 549 -77.02 -40.08 8.58
N LYS A 550 -75.87 -40.75 8.33
CA LYS A 550 -75.88 -41.97 7.50
C LYS A 550 -74.82 -43.01 7.87
N ARG A 551 -75.30 -44.14 8.40
CA ARG A 551 -74.71 -45.51 8.36
C ARG A 551 -73.44 -45.76 9.20
N GLU A 552 -73.44 -46.80 10.05
CA GLU A 552 -73.23 -48.24 9.74
C GLU A 552 -71.81 -48.51 9.18
N GLN A 553 -70.98 -49.37 9.78
CA GLN A 553 -71.24 -50.43 10.78
C GLN A 553 -70.06 -50.70 11.74
N ALA A 554 -70.40 -51.42 12.81
CA ALA A 554 -69.57 -52.04 13.84
C ALA A 554 -68.29 -52.75 13.31
N ALA A 555 -67.28 -53.11 14.13
CA ALA A 555 -67.37 -53.97 15.32
C ALA A 555 -65.98 -54.09 16.02
N VAL A 556 -65.77 -54.55 17.28
CA VAL A 556 -66.64 -54.89 18.43
C VAL A 556 -65.77 -55.05 19.71
N ALA A 557 -66.39 -54.99 20.89
CA ALA A 557 -65.95 -55.53 22.19
C ALA A 557 -64.78 -54.90 23.00
N LYS A 558 -65.17 -54.48 24.22
CA LYS A 558 -64.57 -54.80 25.54
C LYS A 558 -63.16 -54.28 25.88
N GLY A 559 -63.05 -53.64 27.05
CA GLY A 559 -61.77 -53.35 27.71
C GLY A 559 -61.35 -54.36 28.78
N LYS A 560 -60.21 -54.07 29.42
CA LYS A 560 -59.46 -54.88 30.43
C LYS A 560 -58.73 -56.12 29.85
N PRO A 561 -57.62 -56.58 30.47
CA PRO A 561 -56.75 -55.98 31.48
C PRO A 561 -55.25 -55.95 31.03
N LYS A 562 -54.33 -55.80 31.98
CA LYS A 562 -52.88 -56.09 31.83
C LYS A 562 -52.65 -57.57 31.50
N GLU A 563 -51.66 -57.90 30.66
CA GLU A 563 -50.44 -58.64 31.05
C GLU A 563 -49.38 -58.56 29.91
N LYS A 564 -48.37 -59.46 29.89
CA LYS A 564 -47.07 -59.41 29.20
C LYS A 564 -47.08 -60.17 27.85
N ALA A 565 -45.88 -60.19 27.24
CA ALA A 565 -45.34 -61.26 26.38
C ALA A 565 -45.71 -61.19 24.87
N GLU A 566 -44.94 -61.74 23.93
CA GLU A 566 -43.63 -62.42 24.04
C GLU A 566 -42.70 -62.17 22.82
N LYS A 567 -41.72 -63.05 22.61
CA LYS A 567 -40.73 -63.08 21.51
C LYS A 567 -41.26 -63.90 20.31
N PRO A 568 -40.43 -64.12 19.29
CA PRO A 568 -39.82 -65.46 19.14
C PRO A 568 -38.28 -65.43 19.35
N GLU A 569 -37.64 -66.37 20.08
CA GLU A 569 -37.13 -67.68 19.59
C GLU A 569 -35.96 -67.55 18.57
N LYS A 570 -34.89 -68.36 18.52
CA LYS A 570 -34.59 -69.75 18.97
C LYS A 570 -33.12 -69.82 19.44
N LYS A 571 -32.59 -70.81 20.18
CA LYS A 571 -33.11 -71.87 21.08
C LYS A 571 -31.95 -72.26 22.03
N LYS A 572 -32.24 -72.79 23.23
CA LYS A 572 -31.20 -73.28 24.18
C LYS A 572 -31.00 -74.79 24.08
N LYS A 573 -29.78 -75.26 24.39
CA LYS A 573 -29.54 -76.56 25.06
C LYS A 573 -28.76 -76.30 26.37
N LYS A 574 -28.82 -77.25 27.32
CA LYS A 574 -28.22 -77.19 28.66
C LYS A 574 -27.12 -78.27 28.83
N PRO A 575 -26.28 -78.23 29.89
CA PRO A 575 -24.94 -78.81 29.87
C PRO A 575 -24.83 -80.22 30.51
N VAL A 576 -23.61 -80.77 30.45
CA VAL A 576 -23.10 -81.90 31.24
C VAL A 576 -21.79 -81.44 31.94
N ALA A 577 -21.36 -82.11 33.02
CA ALA A 577 -20.08 -81.91 33.71
C ALA A 577 -18.89 -82.48 32.90
N ALA A 578 -17.60 -82.30 33.25
CA ALA A 578 -16.94 -81.72 34.44
C ALA A 578 -15.89 -80.64 34.01
N GLU A 579 -14.80 -80.26 34.69
CA GLU A 579 -14.04 -80.77 35.84
C GLU A 579 -13.25 -79.64 36.56
N ALA A 580 -12.40 -79.94 37.57
CA ALA A 580 -11.61 -78.95 38.34
C ALA A 580 -10.26 -78.62 37.66
N LEU A 581 -9.40 -77.64 38.02
CA LEU A 581 -8.92 -76.99 39.27
C LEU A 581 -8.31 -75.59 38.92
N PRO A 582 -7.62 -74.82 39.80
CA PRO A 582 -7.70 -74.65 41.26
C PRO A 582 -8.07 -73.18 41.66
N ARG A 583 -8.19 -72.89 42.96
CA ARG A 583 -8.40 -71.52 43.48
C ARG A 583 -7.07 -70.81 43.80
N VAL A 584 -6.79 -69.67 43.16
CA VAL A 584 -5.75 -68.72 43.61
C VAL A 584 -6.36 -67.70 44.59
N ARG A 585 -5.62 -67.35 45.66
CA ARG A 585 -6.07 -66.39 46.70
C ARG A 585 -6.09 -64.95 46.20
N ARG A 586 -7.03 -64.14 46.72
CA ARG A 586 -7.03 -62.68 46.55
C ARG A 586 -5.83 -62.03 47.26
N PRO A 587 -5.01 -61.20 46.60
CA PRO A 587 -4.25 -60.14 47.28
C PRO A 587 -5.18 -58.98 47.68
N GLY A 588 -4.71 -58.09 48.55
CA GLY A 588 -5.53 -57.07 49.21
C GLY A 588 -5.97 -55.88 48.34
N LYS A 589 -6.74 -54.96 48.93
CA LYS A 589 -7.29 -53.74 48.29
C LYS A 589 -6.25 -52.72 47.81
N TRP A 590 -4.95 -53.01 47.98
CA TRP A 590 -3.82 -52.12 47.68
C TRP A 590 -3.76 -51.68 46.21
N GLY A 591 -4.24 -52.49 45.26
CA GLY A 591 -4.28 -52.11 43.84
C GLY A 591 -5.11 -50.85 43.55
N LYS A 592 -6.16 -50.57 44.34
CA LYS A 592 -6.96 -49.34 44.16
C LYS A 592 -6.27 -48.11 44.74
N THR A 593 -5.64 -48.23 45.90
CA THR A 593 -4.82 -47.15 46.47
C THR A 593 -3.56 -46.89 45.64
N ALA A 594 -2.93 -47.93 45.09
CA ALA A 594 -1.80 -47.80 44.17
C ALA A 594 -2.21 -47.11 42.86
N ALA A 595 -3.37 -47.45 42.27
CA ALA A 595 -3.87 -46.78 41.07
C ALA A 595 -4.23 -45.30 41.33
N VAL A 596 -4.83 -44.98 42.48
CA VAL A 596 -5.14 -43.59 42.87
C VAL A 596 -3.86 -42.80 43.17
N MET A 597 -2.90 -43.37 43.90
CA MET A 597 -1.60 -42.75 44.15
C MET A 597 -0.81 -42.57 42.85
N PHE A 598 -0.83 -43.54 41.94
CA PHE A 598 -0.19 -43.42 40.62
C PHE A 598 -0.88 -42.35 39.77
N GLY A 599 -2.21 -42.27 39.76
CA GLY A 599 -2.95 -41.20 39.09
C GLY A 599 -2.67 -39.81 39.67
N LEU A 600 -2.55 -39.70 41.00
CA LEU A 600 -2.18 -38.46 41.69
C LEU A 600 -0.72 -38.07 41.39
N LEU A 601 0.22 -39.03 41.42
CA LEU A 601 1.63 -38.81 41.13
C LEU A 601 1.83 -38.49 39.64
N LEU A 602 1.06 -39.09 38.73
CA LEU A 602 1.01 -38.73 37.31
C LEU A 602 0.46 -37.31 37.12
N ALA A 603 -0.61 -36.94 37.81
CA ALA A 603 -1.15 -35.58 37.75
C ALA A 603 -0.16 -34.53 38.32
N VAL A 604 0.55 -34.86 39.40
CA VAL A 604 1.63 -34.03 39.96
C VAL A 604 2.82 -33.97 38.99
N ALA A 605 3.21 -35.08 38.35
CA ALA A 605 4.29 -35.10 37.37
C ALA A 605 3.95 -34.29 36.11
N ILE A 606 2.71 -34.35 35.63
CA ILE A 606 2.19 -33.50 34.54
C ILE A 606 2.19 -32.02 34.98
N GLY A 607 1.77 -31.73 36.22
CA GLY A 607 1.81 -30.38 36.79
C GLY A 607 3.23 -29.83 36.94
N VAL A 608 4.20 -30.65 37.34
CA VAL A 608 5.62 -30.29 37.44
C VAL A 608 6.24 -30.11 36.06
N ALA A 609 5.95 -31.00 35.10
CA ALA A 609 6.41 -30.88 33.72
C ALA A 609 5.86 -29.63 33.00
N HIS A 610 4.75 -29.06 33.48
CA HIS A 610 4.21 -27.78 33.03
C HIS A 610 4.91 -26.53 33.64
N VAL A 611 5.70 -26.69 34.71
CA VAL A 611 6.28 -25.60 35.50
C VAL A 611 7.82 -25.60 35.47
N VAL A 612 8.44 -26.74 35.20
CA VAL A 612 9.90 -26.85 34.98
C VAL A 612 10.22 -26.38 33.55
N PRO A 613 11.05 -25.33 33.38
CA PRO A 613 11.53 -24.95 32.06
C PRO A 613 12.45 -26.03 31.49
N LEU A 614 12.34 -26.30 30.20
CA LEU A 614 13.24 -27.19 29.47
C LEU A 614 14.57 -26.47 29.20
N ASP A 615 15.68 -27.22 29.19
CA ASP A 615 16.97 -26.69 28.73
C ASP A 615 16.85 -26.29 27.26
N THR A 616 17.18 -25.04 26.94
CA THR A 616 17.09 -24.50 25.58
C THR A 616 18.29 -24.89 24.71
N ALA A 617 19.44 -25.27 25.28
CA ALA A 617 20.71 -25.40 24.56
C ALA A 617 20.67 -26.49 23.47
N ASP A 618 20.05 -27.65 23.75
CA ASP A 618 19.90 -28.71 22.76
C ASP A 618 18.96 -28.30 21.61
N TYR A 619 17.87 -27.59 21.92
CA TYR A 619 16.96 -27.07 20.89
C TYR A 619 17.61 -25.95 20.07
N GLU A 620 18.39 -25.05 20.69
CA GLU A 620 19.17 -24.02 19.98
C GLU A 620 20.21 -24.65 19.04
N ARG A 621 20.91 -25.71 19.48
CA ARG A 621 21.88 -26.44 18.64
C ARG A 621 21.20 -27.08 17.44
N VAL A 622 20.17 -27.90 17.66
CA VAL A 622 19.46 -28.62 16.57
C VAL A 622 18.77 -27.65 15.61
N ALA A 623 18.19 -26.55 16.11
CA ALA A 623 17.61 -25.52 15.24
C ALA A 623 18.67 -24.75 14.46
N THR A 624 19.82 -24.42 15.07
CA THR A 624 20.92 -23.73 14.38
C THR A 624 21.52 -24.60 13.27
N GLU A 625 21.61 -25.92 13.49
CA GLU A 625 21.99 -26.91 12.48
C GLU A 625 20.95 -26.98 11.36
N ALA A 626 19.67 -27.18 11.69
CA ALA A 626 18.60 -27.36 10.70
C ALA A 626 18.29 -26.13 9.83
N PHE A 627 18.45 -24.91 10.37
CA PHE A 627 18.22 -23.66 9.65
C PHE A 627 19.50 -23.00 9.09
N GLY A 628 20.69 -23.53 9.41
CA GLY A 628 21.97 -22.95 8.98
C GLY A 628 22.23 -21.50 9.44
N ARG A 629 21.50 -21.05 10.48
CA ARG A 629 21.52 -19.68 11.03
C ARG A 629 21.43 -19.75 12.55
N PRO A 630 22.12 -18.87 13.31
CA PRO A 630 22.10 -18.91 14.76
C PRO A 630 20.68 -18.67 15.29
N VAL A 631 20.17 -19.66 16.02
CA VAL A 631 18.89 -19.59 16.74
C VAL A 631 19.15 -19.30 18.22
N LYS A 632 18.36 -18.40 18.80
CA LYS A 632 18.31 -18.17 20.25
C LYS A 632 16.87 -18.26 20.77
N ILE A 633 16.70 -18.81 21.96
CA ILE A 633 15.42 -19.13 22.58
C ILE A 633 15.41 -18.55 24.00
N GLY A 634 14.49 -17.63 24.30
CA GLY A 634 14.42 -16.99 25.62
C GLY A 634 13.93 -17.92 26.73
N SER A 635 12.98 -18.80 26.44
CA SER A 635 12.56 -19.89 27.35
C SER A 635 11.82 -21.00 26.60
N ALA A 636 11.77 -22.20 27.19
CA ALA A 636 11.08 -23.38 26.67
C ALA A 636 10.27 -24.06 27.79
N ASN A 637 9.01 -24.41 27.52
CA ASN A 637 8.10 -25.07 28.47
C ASN A 637 7.35 -26.22 27.78
N LEU A 638 7.16 -27.35 28.48
CA LEU A 638 6.36 -28.45 27.98
C LEU A 638 4.86 -28.22 28.28
N TRP A 639 4.00 -28.53 27.31
CA TRP A 639 2.56 -28.56 27.48
C TRP A 639 2.02 -29.95 27.13
N LEU A 640 1.34 -30.58 28.10
CA LEU A 640 0.80 -31.95 27.99
C LEU A 640 -0.73 -31.97 28.00
N LEU A 641 -1.39 -31.02 28.68
CA LEU A 641 -2.85 -31.04 28.89
C LEU A 641 -3.70 -30.97 27.61
N THR A 642 -3.22 -30.36 26.53
CA THR A 642 -3.93 -30.28 25.24
C THR A 642 -3.18 -31.03 24.13
N GLY A 643 -2.68 -32.21 24.47
CA GLY A 643 -1.75 -32.96 23.62
C GLY A 643 -0.33 -32.41 23.69
N LEU A 644 0.59 -33.15 23.07
CA LEU A 644 2.03 -32.98 23.26
C LEU A 644 2.59 -31.77 22.49
N GLN A 645 2.87 -30.69 23.21
CA GLN A 645 3.36 -29.43 22.66
C GLN A 645 4.61 -28.97 23.42
N VAL A 646 5.64 -28.48 22.73
CA VAL A 646 6.70 -27.66 23.34
C VAL A 646 6.46 -26.21 22.95
N ARG A 647 6.44 -25.32 23.93
CA ARG A 647 6.25 -23.87 23.75
C ARG A 647 7.53 -23.12 24.05
N PHE A 648 8.05 -22.43 23.05
CA PHE A 648 9.18 -21.53 23.16
C PHE A 648 8.70 -20.07 23.13
N ALA A 649 9.39 -19.18 23.84
CA ALA A 649 9.14 -17.74 23.82
C ALA A 649 10.43 -16.96 23.57
N ASP A 650 10.31 -15.74 23.03
CA ASP A 650 11.43 -14.86 22.67
C ASP A 650 12.46 -15.54 21.74
N VAL A 651 11.97 -16.16 20.66
CA VAL A 651 12.82 -16.87 19.68
C VAL A 651 13.38 -15.88 18.64
N ARG A 652 14.66 -16.01 18.30
CA ARG A 652 15.35 -15.18 17.29
C ARG A 652 16.13 -16.07 16.35
N VAL A 653 16.00 -15.83 15.05
CA VAL A 653 16.62 -16.63 13.97
C VAL A 653 17.32 -15.67 13.01
N GLY A 654 18.61 -15.41 13.27
CA GLY A 654 19.30 -14.26 12.67
C GLY A 654 18.56 -12.95 12.95
N ASP A 655 18.23 -12.18 11.90
CA ASP A 655 17.49 -10.92 12.00
C ASP A 655 15.98 -11.07 12.25
N ALA A 656 15.43 -12.28 12.07
CA ALA A 656 14.01 -12.53 12.28
C ALA A 656 13.69 -12.76 13.77
N LYS A 657 12.54 -12.24 14.20
CA LYS A 657 12.06 -12.33 15.60
C LYS A 657 10.73 -13.07 15.64
N ILE A 658 10.53 -13.92 16.64
CA ILE A 658 9.30 -14.68 16.86
C ILE A 658 8.91 -14.56 18.34
N ALA A 659 7.74 -14.02 18.63
CA ALA A 659 7.31 -13.83 20.02
C ALA A 659 7.06 -15.19 20.72
N HIS A 660 6.36 -16.11 20.05
CA HIS A 660 6.10 -17.46 20.53
C HIS A 660 6.20 -18.50 19.41
N VAL A 661 6.63 -19.71 19.78
CA VAL A 661 6.66 -20.89 18.90
C VAL A 661 6.02 -22.07 19.62
N THR A 662 5.06 -22.75 19.02
CA THR A 662 4.45 -23.98 19.56
C THR A 662 4.71 -25.15 18.62
N GLY A 663 5.62 -26.05 18.98
CA GLY A 663 5.89 -27.28 18.24
C GLY A 663 5.03 -28.43 18.75
N HIS A 664 4.22 -29.03 17.89
CA HIS A 664 3.47 -30.26 18.16
C HIS A 664 4.33 -31.47 17.76
N LEU A 665 4.73 -32.29 18.72
CA LEU A 665 5.61 -33.45 18.46
C LEU A 665 4.79 -34.66 18.02
N SER A 666 5.32 -35.43 17.08
CA SER A 666 4.79 -36.76 16.75
C SER A 666 4.98 -37.75 17.92
N PRO A 667 4.04 -38.66 18.20
CA PRO A 667 4.08 -39.51 19.42
C PRO A 667 5.36 -40.35 19.62
N GLY A 668 6.07 -40.72 18.55
CA GLY A 668 7.32 -41.48 18.63
C GLY A 668 8.56 -40.64 18.97
N SER A 669 8.48 -39.31 18.91
CA SER A 669 9.67 -38.42 18.89
C SER A 669 10.19 -38.00 20.27
N LEU A 670 9.45 -38.28 21.35
CA LEU A 670 9.87 -37.94 22.71
C LEU A 670 11.20 -38.59 23.11
N PHE A 671 11.35 -39.89 22.83
CA PHE A 671 12.36 -40.75 23.43
C PHE A 671 13.52 -41.14 22.48
N GLY A 672 13.55 -40.59 21.26
CA GLY A 672 14.63 -40.79 20.30
C GLY A 672 15.34 -39.48 19.95
N ASP A 673 16.54 -39.58 19.37
CA ASP A 673 17.36 -38.41 19.00
C ASP A 673 16.71 -37.57 17.88
N LYS A 674 15.86 -38.20 17.04
CA LYS A 674 15.14 -37.52 15.97
C LYS A 674 13.90 -36.77 16.49
N LYS A 675 13.87 -35.45 16.26
CA LYS A 675 12.80 -34.53 16.63
C LYS A 675 11.86 -34.24 15.45
N GLU A 676 10.69 -34.86 15.49
CA GLU A 676 9.68 -34.83 14.44
C GLU A 676 8.47 -34.02 14.89
N PHE A 677 8.18 -32.95 14.15
CA PHE A 677 7.08 -32.02 14.42
C PHE A 677 6.04 -32.08 13.30
N SER A 678 4.85 -32.58 13.60
CA SER A 678 3.72 -32.58 12.66
C SER A 678 3.22 -31.15 12.35
N ARG A 679 3.38 -30.23 13.30
CA ARG A 679 3.02 -28.82 13.15
C ARG A 679 3.88 -27.93 14.03
N ILE A 680 4.45 -26.87 13.47
CA ILE A 680 5.02 -25.75 14.23
C ILE A 680 4.13 -24.53 14.01
N GLU A 681 3.63 -23.93 15.09
CA GLU A 681 2.93 -22.65 15.05
C GLU A 681 3.87 -21.51 15.45
N LEU A 682 3.95 -20.45 14.65
CA LEU A 682 4.69 -19.22 14.93
C LEU A 682 3.70 -18.10 15.23
N ASP A 683 3.92 -17.34 16.31
CA ASP A 683 3.11 -16.18 16.67
C ASP A 683 3.98 -14.95 16.94
N GLY A 684 3.52 -13.78 16.51
CA GLY A 684 4.31 -12.55 16.46
C GLY A 684 5.62 -12.70 15.69
N PHE A 685 5.57 -13.18 14.43
CA PHE A 685 6.73 -13.36 13.57
C PHE A 685 7.02 -12.09 12.76
N SER A 686 8.16 -11.46 13.02
CA SER A 686 8.65 -10.27 12.30
C SER A 686 9.83 -10.64 11.41
N LEU A 687 9.63 -10.58 10.09
CA LEU A 687 10.63 -10.92 9.06
C LEU A 687 10.93 -9.69 8.18
N PRO A 688 12.15 -9.10 8.22
CA PRO A 688 12.51 -7.97 7.36
C PRO A 688 12.30 -8.27 5.87
N GLN A 689 11.79 -7.30 5.10
CA GLN A 689 11.41 -7.53 3.69
C GLN A 689 12.56 -8.05 2.81
N GLN A 690 13.80 -7.67 3.12
CA GLN A 690 15.01 -8.15 2.42
C GLN A 690 15.25 -9.66 2.61
N ALA A 691 14.83 -10.24 3.75
CA ALA A 691 15.04 -11.64 4.10
C ALA A 691 13.94 -12.59 3.57
N ILE A 692 12.89 -12.07 2.90
CA ILE A 692 11.83 -12.91 2.32
C ILE A 692 12.37 -13.85 1.26
N GLY A 693 13.29 -13.38 0.40
CA GLY A 693 13.90 -14.19 -0.65
C GLY A 693 14.59 -15.42 -0.05
N ASP A 694 15.52 -15.19 0.87
CA ASP A 694 16.20 -16.24 1.63
C ASP A 694 15.23 -17.20 2.31
N ALA A 695 14.16 -16.68 2.94
CA ALA A 695 13.20 -17.48 3.69
C ALA A 695 12.29 -18.34 2.81
N LEU A 696 11.90 -17.87 1.62
CA LEU A 696 11.09 -18.63 0.65
C LEU A 696 11.87 -19.77 -0.01
N PHE A 697 13.20 -19.62 -0.14
CA PHE A 697 14.09 -20.61 -0.76
C PHE A 697 14.97 -21.38 0.27
N ALA A 698 14.73 -21.18 1.57
CA ALA A 698 15.37 -21.93 2.62
C ALA A 698 14.97 -23.41 2.55
N THR A 699 15.94 -24.30 2.80
CA THR A 699 15.69 -25.74 2.99
C THR A 699 16.08 -26.11 4.42
N VAL A 700 15.16 -26.73 5.15
CA VAL A 700 15.36 -27.18 6.53
C VAL A 700 16.09 -28.51 6.50
N LYS A 701 17.42 -28.49 6.60
CA LYS A 701 18.29 -29.66 6.36
C LYS A 701 18.81 -30.26 7.65
N SER A 702 18.25 -31.40 8.04
CA SER A 702 18.64 -32.11 9.26
C SER A 702 18.12 -33.55 9.27
N ASP A 703 18.99 -34.54 9.42
CA ASP A 703 18.55 -35.94 9.63
C ASP A 703 17.83 -36.10 10.97
N SER A 704 18.21 -35.28 11.96
CA SER A 704 17.76 -35.23 13.35
C SER A 704 16.50 -34.38 13.58
N PHE A 705 16.06 -33.57 12.62
CA PHE A 705 14.89 -32.68 12.78
C PHE A 705 14.03 -32.67 11.52
N THR A 706 12.71 -32.84 11.66
CA THR A 706 11.78 -32.95 10.53
C THR A 706 10.47 -32.26 10.87
N VAL A 707 9.94 -31.46 9.94
CA VAL A 707 8.71 -30.67 10.12
C VAL A 707 7.81 -30.89 8.92
N GLU A 708 6.54 -31.25 9.14
CA GLU A 708 5.56 -31.39 8.03
C GLU A 708 4.95 -30.03 7.64
N ARG A 709 4.64 -29.19 8.64
CA ARG A 709 3.86 -27.96 8.44
C ARG A 709 4.26 -26.83 9.39
N ILE A 710 4.36 -25.61 8.88
CA ILE A 710 4.62 -24.39 9.65
C ILE A 710 3.44 -23.42 9.46
N VAL A 711 2.83 -22.95 10.55
CA VAL A 711 1.66 -22.06 10.55
C VAL A 711 1.98 -20.77 11.31
N VAL A 712 2.05 -19.66 10.59
CA VAL A 712 2.29 -18.32 11.14
C VAL A 712 0.95 -17.62 11.38
N LYS A 713 0.64 -17.27 12.63
CA LYS A 713 -0.61 -16.61 13.06
C LYS A 713 -0.58 -15.09 12.89
N SER A 714 0.60 -14.50 13.01
CA SER A 714 0.84 -13.08 12.74
C SER A 714 2.22 -12.94 12.13
N LEU A 715 2.26 -12.59 10.85
CA LEU A 715 3.43 -12.24 10.07
C LEU A 715 3.44 -10.71 9.87
N GLU A 716 4.47 -10.07 10.42
CA GLU A 716 4.81 -8.67 10.14
C GLU A 716 6.04 -8.62 9.22
N VAL A 717 5.95 -7.78 8.19
CA VAL A 717 7.00 -7.62 7.18
C VAL A 717 7.45 -6.15 7.14
N PRO A 718 8.35 -5.72 8.05
CA PRO A 718 8.90 -4.37 8.00
C PRO A 718 9.80 -4.19 6.77
N GLY A 719 9.53 -3.15 5.98
CA GLY A 719 10.29 -2.83 4.76
C GLY A 719 9.80 -1.55 4.06
N PRO A 720 10.47 -1.14 2.97
CA PRO A 720 10.15 0.06 2.21
C PRO A 720 8.88 -0.05 1.33
N ALA A 721 8.33 -1.25 1.11
CA ALA A 721 7.01 -1.41 0.50
C ALA A 721 5.95 -1.66 1.58
N THR A 722 4.83 -0.93 1.53
CA THR A 722 3.77 -1.06 2.54
C THR A 722 2.90 -2.29 2.28
N LEU A 723 3.21 -3.39 2.96
CA LEU A 723 2.40 -4.61 2.92
C LEU A 723 1.23 -4.56 3.93
N PRO A 724 0.14 -5.33 3.71
CA PRO A 724 -0.94 -5.45 4.67
C PRO A 724 -0.44 -5.94 6.05
N LYS A 725 -1.08 -5.45 7.12
CA LYS A 725 -0.82 -5.91 8.49
C LYS A 725 -1.55 -7.22 8.76
N SER A 726 -1.13 -7.93 9.82
CA SER A 726 -1.72 -9.20 10.28
C SER A 726 -1.87 -10.23 9.15
N LEU A 727 -0.79 -10.49 8.41
CA LEU A 727 -0.75 -11.62 7.50
C LEU A 727 -0.67 -12.93 8.30
N GLN A 728 -1.29 -13.98 7.78
CA GLN A 728 -1.14 -15.35 8.25
C GLN A 728 -0.44 -16.15 7.14
N ALA A 729 0.34 -17.17 7.48
CA ALA A 729 0.95 -18.06 6.49
C ALA A 729 0.82 -19.53 6.92
N ASP A 730 0.54 -20.41 5.96
CA ASP A 730 0.39 -21.84 6.17
C ASP A 730 1.27 -22.57 5.14
N ILE A 731 2.41 -23.09 5.60
CA ILE A 731 3.49 -23.62 4.78
C ILE A 731 3.55 -25.13 4.98
N ALA A 732 3.34 -25.89 3.92
CA ALA A 732 3.59 -27.33 3.88
C ALA A 732 5.01 -27.57 3.35
N LEU A 733 5.75 -28.47 4.01
CA LEU A 733 7.09 -28.88 3.60
C LEU A 733 7.06 -30.26 2.91
N ASP A 734 8.16 -30.63 2.28
CA ASP A 734 8.39 -31.97 1.74
C ASP A 734 9.28 -32.83 2.67
N ALA A 735 9.47 -34.10 2.33
CA ALA A 735 10.29 -35.03 3.10
C ALA A 735 11.81 -34.72 3.08
N LYS A 736 12.24 -33.66 2.38
CA LYS A 736 13.62 -33.14 2.34
C LYS A 736 13.74 -31.78 3.03
N GLY A 737 12.67 -31.29 3.68
CA GLY A 737 12.61 -29.99 4.33
C GLY A 737 12.57 -28.79 3.37
N GLY A 738 12.28 -29.00 2.09
CA GLY A 738 11.96 -27.94 1.15
C GLY A 738 10.50 -27.51 1.27
N MET A 739 10.17 -26.29 0.84
CA MET A 739 8.76 -25.90 0.68
C MET A 739 8.09 -26.81 -0.36
N LYS A 740 6.87 -27.26 -0.07
CA LYS A 740 5.98 -27.98 -0.99
C LYS A 740 4.86 -27.07 -1.49
N SER A 741 4.31 -26.25 -0.61
CA SER A 741 3.44 -25.11 -0.93
C SER A 741 3.34 -24.17 0.27
N ALA A 742 2.98 -22.92 0.03
CA ALA A 742 2.56 -21.99 1.07
C ALA A 742 1.25 -21.29 0.69
N THR A 743 0.42 -21.01 1.68
CA THR A 743 -0.78 -20.17 1.54
C THR A 743 -0.70 -19.03 2.54
N VAL A 744 -0.48 -17.81 2.04
CA VAL A 744 -0.59 -16.58 2.83
C VAL A 744 -2.05 -16.12 2.82
N ARG A 745 -2.54 -15.60 3.94
CA ARG A 745 -3.87 -14.98 4.08
C ARG A 745 -3.74 -13.60 4.74
N GLY A 746 -4.70 -12.73 4.53
CA GLY A 746 -4.71 -11.38 5.10
C GLY A 746 -6.10 -10.74 5.16
N PRO A 747 -6.18 -9.41 5.38
CA PRO A 747 -7.43 -8.66 5.33
C PRO A 747 -8.07 -8.69 3.93
N ASP A 748 -9.32 -8.23 3.82
CA ASP A 748 -10.05 -8.07 2.55
C ASP A 748 -10.11 -9.34 1.69
N ALA A 749 -10.22 -10.50 2.35
CA ALA A 749 -10.18 -11.84 1.75
C ALA A 749 -8.91 -12.12 0.91
N LEU A 750 -7.80 -11.44 1.21
CA LEU A 750 -6.50 -11.70 0.60
C LEU A 750 -6.07 -13.14 0.86
N VAL A 751 -5.86 -13.89 -0.22
CA VAL A 751 -5.26 -15.22 -0.24
C VAL A 751 -4.20 -15.25 -1.32
N ALA A 752 -2.96 -15.61 -0.96
CA ALA A 752 -1.87 -15.82 -1.91
C ALA A 752 -1.33 -17.25 -1.76
N LYS A 753 -1.57 -18.09 -2.77
CA LYS A 753 -0.95 -19.41 -2.91
C LYS A 753 0.43 -19.25 -3.53
N ILE A 754 1.40 -20.00 -3.04
CA ILE A 754 2.79 -20.03 -3.51
C ILE A 754 3.19 -21.49 -3.68
N THR A 755 3.63 -21.85 -4.87
CA THR A 755 4.06 -23.22 -5.23
C THR A 755 5.49 -23.16 -5.77
N PRO A 756 6.45 -23.91 -5.22
CA PRO A 756 7.83 -23.87 -5.69
C PRO A 756 8.01 -24.49 -7.08
N ARG A 757 9.09 -24.08 -7.74
CA ARG A 757 9.56 -24.51 -9.06
C ARG A 757 11.08 -24.55 -9.06
N ASP A 758 11.69 -25.23 -10.02
CA ASP A 758 13.13 -25.51 -10.11
C ASP A 758 14.03 -24.26 -9.98
N ASP A 759 13.56 -23.10 -10.44
CA ASP A 759 14.29 -21.81 -10.47
C ASP A 759 13.60 -20.68 -9.68
N GLY A 760 12.50 -20.96 -8.97
CA GLY A 760 11.68 -19.93 -8.32
C GLY A 760 10.40 -20.44 -7.67
N VAL A 761 9.39 -19.58 -7.60
CA VAL A 761 8.03 -19.91 -7.16
C VAL A 761 7.01 -19.43 -8.19
N ILE A 762 5.94 -20.20 -8.40
CA ILE A 762 4.70 -19.72 -9.01
C ILE A 762 3.81 -19.18 -7.89
N PHE A 763 3.11 -18.07 -8.11
CA PHE A 763 2.13 -17.56 -7.17
C PHE A 763 0.80 -17.21 -7.84
N GLU A 764 -0.28 -17.39 -7.07
CA GLU A 764 -1.64 -16.95 -7.37
C GLU A 764 -2.16 -16.14 -6.19
N LEU A 765 -2.53 -14.87 -6.39
CA LEU A 765 -3.02 -13.97 -5.36
C LEU A 765 -4.42 -13.46 -5.74
N THR A 766 -5.36 -13.55 -4.81
CA THR A 766 -6.74 -13.06 -4.95
C THR A 766 -7.14 -12.25 -3.72
N ALA A 767 -7.86 -11.14 -3.89
CA ALA A 767 -8.42 -10.35 -2.78
C ALA A 767 -9.69 -9.60 -3.21
N ALA A 768 -10.63 -9.38 -2.28
CA ALA A 768 -11.80 -8.54 -2.53
C ALA A 768 -11.43 -7.05 -2.64
N GLY A 769 -10.41 -6.62 -1.89
CA GLY A 769 -9.75 -5.33 -2.01
C GLY A 769 -8.23 -5.47 -1.87
N PHE A 770 -7.45 -4.77 -2.68
CA PHE A 770 -6.00 -4.78 -2.61
C PHE A 770 -5.41 -3.39 -2.86
N THR A 771 -4.79 -2.82 -1.82
CA THR A 771 -3.98 -1.59 -1.92
C THR A 771 -2.60 -1.95 -2.44
N LEU A 772 -2.16 -1.31 -3.54
CA LEU A 772 -0.90 -1.64 -4.20
C LEU A 772 0.31 -1.23 -3.33
N PRO A 773 1.21 -2.15 -2.93
CA PRO A 773 2.34 -1.82 -2.02
C PRO A 773 3.36 -0.81 -2.56
N ILE A 774 3.40 -0.60 -3.88
CA ILE A 774 4.21 0.43 -4.56
C ILE A 774 3.45 1.73 -4.81
N ALA A 775 2.12 1.72 -4.69
CA ALA A 775 1.23 2.85 -4.98
C ALA A 775 0.07 2.87 -3.96
N PRO A 776 0.31 3.20 -2.68
CA PRO A 776 -0.68 3.02 -1.61
C PRO A 776 -1.95 3.88 -1.75
N GLN A 777 -1.91 4.90 -2.61
CA GLN A 777 -3.06 5.69 -3.04
C GLN A 777 -3.98 5.00 -4.06
N VAL A 778 -3.64 3.78 -4.50
CA VAL A 778 -4.40 2.97 -5.47
C VAL A 778 -4.86 1.68 -4.80
N THR A 779 -6.17 1.55 -4.64
CA THR A 779 -6.84 0.32 -4.21
C THR A 779 -7.64 -0.26 -5.36
N LEU A 780 -7.43 -1.55 -5.66
CA LEU A 780 -8.18 -2.31 -6.66
C LEU A 780 -9.18 -3.23 -5.95
N SER A 781 -10.44 -3.23 -6.37
CA SER A 781 -11.44 -4.21 -5.93
C SER A 781 -11.38 -5.47 -6.79
N ASN A 782 -11.83 -6.62 -6.29
CA ASN A 782 -11.84 -7.90 -7.01
C ASN A 782 -10.48 -8.22 -7.66
N PHE A 783 -9.39 -8.01 -6.92
CA PHE A 783 -8.04 -8.12 -7.43
C PHE A 783 -7.61 -9.59 -7.57
N ALA A 784 -7.05 -9.93 -8.73
CA ALA A 784 -6.45 -11.22 -9.02
C ALA A 784 -5.10 -11.04 -9.73
N MET A 785 -4.11 -11.85 -9.39
CA MET A 785 -2.76 -11.76 -9.95
C MET A 785 -2.10 -13.14 -9.97
N LYS A 786 -1.44 -13.50 -11.07
CA LYS A 786 -0.66 -14.74 -11.20
C LYS A 786 0.68 -14.49 -11.88
N GLY A 787 1.72 -15.21 -11.46
CA GLY A 787 3.06 -15.01 -11.99
C GLY A 787 4.10 -16.00 -11.48
N ASN A 788 5.36 -15.76 -11.85
CA ASN A 788 6.53 -16.39 -11.24
C ASN A 788 7.38 -15.36 -10.49
N ALA A 789 8.08 -15.79 -9.45
CA ALA A 789 9.05 -14.99 -8.71
C ALA A 789 10.33 -15.79 -8.48
N THR A 790 11.46 -15.10 -8.60
CA THR A 790 12.83 -15.62 -8.48
C THR A 790 13.60 -14.73 -7.50
N PRO A 791 14.79 -15.12 -7.00
CA PRO A 791 15.61 -14.26 -6.14
C PRO A 791 16.00 -12.89 -6.71
N ARG A 792 15.82 -12.63 -8.03
CA ARG A 792 16.20 -11.37 -8.71
C ARG A 792 15.05 -10.61 -9.39
N GLY A 793 13.83 -11.14 -9.34
CA GLY A 793 12.69 -10.52 -10.02
C GLY A 793 11.46 -11.41 -10.13
N MET A 794 10.36 -10.81 -10.60
CA MET A 794 9.02 -11.39 -10.65
C MET A 794 8.35 -11.07 -11.99
N THR A 795 7.87 -12.10 -12.68
CA THR A 795 7.06 -11.96 -13.91
C THR A 795 5.60 -12.17 -13.57
N ILE A 796 4.83 -11.08 -13.50
CA ILE A 796 3.37 -11.11 -13.40
C ILE A 796 2.81 -11.39 -14.80
N ALA A 797 2.46 -12.64 -15.05
CA ALA A 797 1.93 -13.13 -16.31
C ALA A 797 0.51 -12.63 -16.59
N GLU A 798 -0.28 -12.38 -15.55
CA GLU A 798 -1.58 -11.70 -15.64
C GLU A 798 -1.91 -11.06 -14.28
N TRP A 799 -2.46 -9.84 -14.31
CA TRP A 799 -3.16 -9.24 -13.18
C TRP A 799 -4.46 -8.57 -13.66
N GLY A 800 -5.42 -8.44 -12.75
CA GLY A 800 -6.71 -7.81 -13.00
C GLY A 800 -7.37 -7.29 -11.74
N GLY A 801 -8.25 -6.30 -11.87
CA GLY A 801 -9.05 -5.74 -10.79
C GLY A 801 -9.97 -4.61 -11.28
N SER A 802 -10.89 -4.18 -10.42
CA SER A 802 -11.83 -3.10 -10.69
C SER A 802 -11.43 -1.81 -9.96
N ILE A 803 -11.59 -0.66 -10.64
CA ILE A 803 -11.30 0.67 -10.09
C ILE A 803 -12.08 1.74 -10.85
N LEU A 804 -12.59 2.75 -10.14
CA LEU A 804 -13.40 3.86 -10.67
C LEU A 804 -14.57 3.40 -11.57
N GLY A 805 -15.20 2.28 -11.21
CA GLY A 805 -16.32 1.67 -11.92
C GLY A 805 -15.94 0.78 -13.11
N GLY A 806 -14.69 0.86 -13.59
CA GLY A 806 -14.20 0.06 -14.71
C GLY A 806 -13.37 -1.15 -14.28
N ALA A 807 -12.89 -1.89 -15.27
CA ALA A 807 -11.95 -3.00 -15.11
C ALA A 807 -10.58 -2.62 -15.67
N MET A 808 -9.52 -3.03 -14.96
CA MET A 808 -8.14 -2.95 -15.42
C MET A 808 -7.52 -4.34 -15.41
N THR A 809 -6.76 -4.67 -16.45
CA THR A 809 -5.95 -5.89 -16.52
C THR A 809 -4.57 -5.59 -17.11
N GLY A 810 -3.61 -6.48 -16.94
CA GLY A 810 -2.28 -6.27 -17.50
C GLY A 810 -1.26 -7.36 -17.22
N THR A 811 -0.02 -7.06 -17.58
CA THR A 811 1.19 -7.84 -17.32
C THR A 811 2.28 -6.94 -16.78
N ALA A 812 3.23 -7.48 -16.01
CA ALA A 812 4.35 -6.70 -15.48
C ALA A 812 5.57 -7.57 -15.17
N ASN A 813 6.75 -7.09 -15.55
CA ASN A 813 8.03 -7.57 -15.04
C ASN A 813 8.48 -6.63 -13.91
N VAL A 814 8.94 -7.21 -12.80
CA VAL A 814 9.62 -6.50 -11.71
C VAL A 814 11.03 -7.10 -11.60
N ARG A 815 12.07 -6.26 -11.52
CA ARG A 815 13.46 -6.70 -11.30
C ARG A 815 14.07 -5.92 -10.14
N TRP A 816 14.92 -6.60 -9.35
CA TRP A 816 15.61 -6.06 -8.19
C TRP A 816 17.02 -6.65 -8.05
N GLY A 817 17.89 -5.97 -7.28
CA GLY A 817 19.30 -6.33 -7.12
C GLY A 817 20.27 -5.24 -7.59
N GLY A 818 19.99 -3.98 -7.23
CA GLY A 818 20.69 -2.79 -7.70
C GLY A 818 19.73 -1.61 -7.61
N ASN A 819 19.11 -1.25 -8.73
CA ASN A 819 17.88 -0.46 -8.74
C ASN A 819 16.65 -1.38 -8.87
N TRP A 820 15.50 -0.92 -8.42
CA TRP A 820 14.21 -1.50 -8.79
C TRP A 820 13.81 -1.02 -10.18
N MET A 821 13.37 -1.96 -11.01
CA MET A 821 12.79 -1.68 -12.33
C MET A 821 11.46 -2.40 -12.46
N VAL A 822 10.44 -1.70 -12.96
CA VAL A 822 9.15 -2.26 -13.32
C VAL A 822 8.83 -1.88 -14.75
N ASP A 823 8.53 -2.86 -15.60
CA ASP A 823 8.07 -2.66 -16.97
C ASP A 823 6.81 -3.48 -17.23
N GLY A 824 5.83 -2.96 -17.96
CA GLY A 824 4.57 -3.67 -18.12
C GLY A 824 3.59 -3.06 -19.11
N VAL A 825 2.47 -3.76 -19.32
CA VAL A 825 1.35 -3.32 -20.15
C VAL A 825 0.08 -3.36 -19.32
N VAL A 826 -0.71 -2.28 -19.39
CA VAL A 826 -2.01 -2.18 -18.73
C VAL A 826 -3.09 -1.87 -19.76
N THR A 827 -4.24 -2.53 -19.61
CA THR A 827 -5.46 -2.33 -20.37
C THR A 827 -6.55 -1.85 -19.42
N ALA A 828 -7.21 -0.75 -19.77
CA ALA A 828 -8.35 -0.18 -19.06
C ALA A 828 -9.62 -0.36 -19.89
N ARG A 829 -10.73 -0.71 -19.25
CA ARG A 829 -12.06 -0.83 -19.86
C ARG A 829 -13.14 -0.25 -18.97
N ASN A 830 -14.08 0.47 -19.57
CA ASN A 830 -15.21 1.14 -18.94
C ASN A 830 -14.90 1.94 -17.66
N ILE A 831 -13.74 2.61 -17.58
CA ILE A 831 -13.40 3.49 -16.46
C ILE A 831 -14.14 4.83 -16.61
N ASN A 832 -14.69 5.39 -15.53
CA ASN A 832 -15.33 6.71 -15.59
C ASN A 832 -14.32 7.82 -15.93
N ALA A 833 -14.39 8.36 -17.15
CA ALA A 833 -13.46 9.35 -17.69
C ALA A 833 -13.50 10.69 -16.92
N ALA A 834 -14.67 11.04 -16.36
CA ALA A 834 -14.88 12.31 -15.66
C ALA A 834 -14.03 12.43 -14.39
N VAL A 835 -13.62 11.31 -13.78
CA VAL A 835 -12.79 11.32 -12.56
C VAL A 835 -11.39 11.90 -12.81
N PHE A 836 -10.83 11.70 -14.01
CA PHE A 836 -9.49 12.17 -14.35
C PHE A 836 -9.43 13.67 -14.69
N ALA A 837 -10.54 14.26 -15.15
CA ALA A 837 -10.57 15.65 -15.60
C ALA A 837 -11.97 16.29 -15.43
N PRO A 838 -12.53 16.39 -14.22
CA PRO A 838 -13.95 16.71 -13.99
C PRO A 838 -14.40 18.10 -14.47
N ALA A 839 -13.48 19.06 -14.62
CA ALA A 839 -13.78 20.37 -15.20
C ALA A 839 -13.81 20.35 -16.75
N LEU A 840 -13.14 19.39 -17.39
CA LEU A 840 -13.11 19.21 -18.84
C LEU A 840 -14.20 18.23 -19.30
N LEU A 841 -14.37 17.11 -18.60
CA LEU A 841 -15.29 16.02 -18.91
C LEU A 841 -16.27 15.82 -17.76
N SER A 842 -17.57 16.04 -18.00
CA SER A 842 -18.63 15.77 -17.02
C SER A 842 -19.16 14.33 -17.07
N SER A 843 -18.92 13.62 -18.18
CA SER A 843 -19.23 12.21 -18.36
C SER A 843 -18.37 11.57 -19.45
N GLY A 844 -18.30 10.23 -19.45
CA GLY A 844 -17.69 9.42 -20.51
C GLY A 844 -17.16 8.08 -19.99
N SER A 845 -17.22 7.04 -20.82
CA SER A 845 -16.65 5.72 -20.52
C SER A 845 -15.32 5.55 -21.25
N ALA A 846 -14.22 5.50 -20.50
CA ALA A 846 -12.86 5.41 -21.01
C ALA A 846 -12.36 3.96 -21.09
N GLU A 847 -11.80 3.62 -22.24
CA GLU A 847 -11.00 2.43 -22.48
C GLU A 847 -9.62 2.83 -23.02
N GLY A 848 -8.62 1.96 -22.93
CA GLY A 848 -7.29 2.25 -23.47
C GLY A 848 -6.23 1.22 -23.13
N THR A 849 -5.08 1.30 -23.80
CA THR A 849 -3.91 0.46 -23.50
C THR A 849 -2.66 1.31 -23.34
N GLY A 850 -1.90 1.07 -22.28
CA GLY A 850 -0.67 1.80 -21.98
C GLY A 850 0.48 0.87 -21.65
N ARG A 851 1.68 1.20 -22.10
CA ARG A 851 2.92 0.65 -21.55
C ARG A 851 3.36 1.53 -20.40
N PHE A 852 3.68 0.92 -19.27
CA PHE A 852 4.23 1.63 -18.12
C PHE A 852 5.66 1.17 -17.84
N SER A 853 6.48 2.11 -17.36
CA SER A 853 7.86 1.87 -16.96
C SER A 853 8.21 2.72 -15.73
N MET A 854 8.91 2.11 -14.78
CA MET A 854 9.36 2.74 -13.54
C MET A 854 10.78 2.26 -13.24
N SER A 855 11.66 3.15 -12.78
CA SER A 855 13.02 2.81 -12.38
C SER A 855 13.48 3.73 -11.27
N ALA A 856 13.84 3.16 -10.11
CA ALA A 856 14.22 3.91 -8.91
C ALA A 856 15.12 3.07 -7.97
N PRO A 857 15.91 3.69 -7.07
CA PRO A 857 16.66 2.95 -6.06
C PRO A 857 15.76 2.22 -5.06
N ASP A 858 14.66 2.85 -4.64
CA ASP A 858 13.75 2.35 -3.61
C ASP A 858 12.34 2.06 -4.15
N PRO A 859 11.67 0.96 -3.74
CA PRO A 859 10.38 0.57 -4.28
C PRO A 859 9.28 1.60 -3.99
N GLY A 860 9.32 2.27 -2.83
CA GLY A 860 8.41 3.36 -2.48
C GLY A 860 8.56 4.64 -3.32
N THR A 861 9.59 4.75 -4.17
CA THR A 861 9.82 5.90 -5.06
C THR A 861 9.55 5.61 -6.54
N LEU A 862 9.25 4.35 -6.90
CA LEU A 862 9.01 3.91 -8.29
C LEU A 862 7.93 4.74 -9.01
N VAL A 863 6.81 5.05 -8.33
CA VAL A 863 5.68 5.79 -8.93
C VAL A 863 6.06 7.23 -9.27
N ALA A 864 6.91 7.88 -8.47
CA ALA A 864 7.39 9.23 -8.76
C ALA A 864 8.33 9.26 -9.99
N ALA A 865 9.09 8.19 -10.20
CA ALA A 865 9.88 7.96 -11.41
C ALA A 865 9.05 7.39 -12.58
N GLY A 866 7.73 7.30 -12.44
CA GLY A 866 6.85 6.62 -13.38
C GLY A 866 6.67 7.33 -14.73
N ARG A 867 6.69 6.54 -15.79
CA ARG A 867 6.34 6.92 -17.15
C ARG A 867 5.29 5.95 -17.71
N ILE A 868 4.28 6.47 -18.37
CA ILE A 868 3.24 5.70 -19.07
C ILE A 868 3.05 6.30 -20.46
N ASP A 869 3.04 5.48 -21.51
CA ASP A 869 2.70 5.90 -22.88
C ASP A 869 1.63 4.96 -23.44
N GLY A 870 0.52 5.50 -23.94
CA GLY A 870 -0.63 4.69 -24.35
C GLY A 870 -1.61 5.37 -25.31
N ASN A 871 -2.59 4.59 -25.75
CA ASN A 871 -3.77 5.06 -26.46
C ASN A 871 -5.00 5.04 -25.55
N PHE A 872 -5.99 5.88 -25.86
CA PHE A 872 -7.27 5.91 -25.16
C PHE A 872 -8.43 6.19 -26.12
N THR A 873 -9.60 5.69 -25.73
CA THR A 873 -10.90 5.88 -26.37
C THR A 873 -11.91 6.22 -25.29
N VAL A 874 -12.49 7.42 -25.30
CA VAL A 874 -13.61 7.79 -24.43
C VAL A 874 -14.89 7.77 -25.26
N SER A 875 -15.85 6.94 -24.86
CA SER A 875 -17.16 6.83 -25.51
C SER A 875 -18.26 7.55 -24.74
N LYS A 876 -19.25 8.08 -25.48
CA LYS A 876 -20.48 8.72 -24.95
C LYS A 876 -20.20 9.79 -23.88
N GLY A 877 -19.21 10.64 -24.14
CA GLY A 877 -18.76 11.65 -23.18
C GLY A 877 -19.36 13.03 -23.41
N THR A 878 -19.17 13.91 -22.43
CA THR A 878 -19.59 15.32 -22.51
C THR A 878 -18.47 16.24 -22.06
N LEU A 879 -18.04 17.15 -22.94
CA LEU A 879 -17.15 18.25 -22.60
C LEU A 879 -17.94 19.29 -21.80
N GLY A 880 -17.64 19.45 -20.52
CA GLY A 880 -18.44 20.23 -19.57
C GLY A 880 -18.25 21.75 -19.64
N SER A 881 -17.06 22.21 -20.05
CA SER A 881 -16.70 23.64 -20.06
C SER A 881 -16.92 24.36 -21.40
N PHE A 882 -17.08 23.63 -22.52
CA PHE A 882 -17.04 24.21 -23.87
C PHE A 882 -18.15 23.71 -24.79
N ASP A 883 -18.86 24.65 -25.43
CA ASP A 883 -19.72 24.45 -26.59
C ASP A 883 -18.94 24.79 -27.87
N LEU A 884 -18.39 23.76 -28.52
CA LEU A 884 -17.58 23.89 -29.73
C LEU A 884 -18.41 24.31 -30.94
N ALA A 885 -19.69 23.95 -30.99
CA ALA A 885 -20.59 24.32 -32.09
C ALA A 885 -20.88 25.83 -32.05
N ARG A 886 -21.20 26.37 -30.86
CA ARG A 886 -21.36 27.81 -30.63
C ARG A 886 -20.05 28.57 -30.77
N ALA A 887 -18.90 27.99 -30.40
CA ALA A 887 -17.60 28.59 -30.64
C ALA A 887 -17.33 28.78 -32.14
N ILE A 888 -17.59 27.77 -32.97
CA ILE A 888 -17.45 27.89 -34.44
C ILE A 888 -18.45 28.90 -35.01
N GLN A 889 -19.74 28.80 -34.65
CA GLN A 889 -20.80 29.68 -35.17
C GLN A 889 -20.60 31.16 -34.79
N SER A 890 -20.07 31.45 -33.60
CA SER A 890 -19.79 32.81 -33.12
C SER A 890 -18.48 33.40 -33.65
N GLY A 891 -17.69 32.64 -34.43
CA GLY A 891 -16.36 33.05 -34.87
C GLY A 891 -15.38 33.18 -33.70
N GLY A 892 -15.47 32.27 -32.71
CA GLY A 892 -14.64 32.27 -31.51
C GLY A 892 -14.93 33.45 -30.58
N LYS A 893 -16.21 33.74 -30.31
CA LYS A 893 -16.65 34.80 -29.37
C LYS A 893 -17.50 34.28 -28.21
N GLN A 894 -18.14 33.13 -28.36
CA GLN A 894 -18.97 32.48 -27.34
C GLN A 894 -18.60 31.00 -27.25
N PHE A 895 -18.02 30.60 -26.12
CA PHE A 895 -17.52 29.24 -25.91
C PHE A 895 -18.26 28.49 -24.79
N ALA A 896 -19.07 29.20 -23.99
CA ALA A 896 -19.70 28.65 -22.79
C ALA A 896 -20.91 27.74 -23.14
N GLY A 897 -20.92 26.57 -22.52
CA GLY A 897 -21.90 25.49 -22.71
C GLY A 897 -21.19 24.14 -22.67
N SER A 898 -21.82 23.09 -23.21
CA SER A 898 -21.28 21.73 -23.18
C SER A 898 -21.40 21.01 -24.52
N THR A 899 -20.34 20.33 -24.97
CA THR A 899 -20.34 19.55 -26.21
C THR A 899 -20.42 18.05 -25.89
N GLN A 900 -21.53 17.41 -26.25
CA GLN A 900 -21.64 15.94 -26.23
C GLN A 900 -20.85 15.34 -27.41
N PHE A 901 -20.16 14.23 -27.18
CA PHE A 901 -19.43 13.50 -28.22
C PHE A 901 -19.71 11.99 -28.14
N VAL A 902 -19.74 11.34 -29.30
CA VAL A 902 -19.95 9.90 -29.41
C VAL A 902 -18.67 9.16 -29.03
N GLU A 903 -17.53 9.66 -29.51
CA GLU A 903 -16.22 9.03 -29.36
C GLU A 903 -15.12 10.10 -29.33
N MET A 904 -14.10 9.89 -28.49
CA MET A 904 -12.88 10.67 -28.42
C MET A 904 -11.69 9.70 -28.37
N ASN A 905 -10.90 9.66 -29.42
CA ASN A 905 -9.70 8.84 -29.51
C ASN A 905 -8.45 9.69 -29.31
N GLY A 906 -7.36 9.13 -28.80
CA GLY A 906 -6.10 9.85 -28.69
C GLY A 906 -4.93 9.03 -28.18
N GLN A 907 -3.77 9.69 -28.13
CA GLN A 907 -2.55 9.19 -27.52
C GLN A 907 -2.22 10.04 -26.29
N GLY A 908 -1.96 9.38 -25.17
CA GLY A 908 -1.59 10.02 -23.91
C GLY A 908 -0.24 9.52 -23.42
N SER A 909 0.61 10.43 -22.96
CA SER A 909 1.80 10.08 -22.19
C SER A 909 1.83 10.82 -20.86
N TYR A 910 2.23 10.11 -19.81
CA TYR A 910 2.51 10.61 -18.47
C TYR A 910 4.00 10.43 -18.19
N ASN A 911 4.66 11.44 -17.65
CA ASN A 911 6.08 11.39 -17.28
C ASN A 911 6.30 12.28 -16.05
N ARG A 912 6.56 11.67 -14.89
CA ARG A 912 6.91 12.35 -13.62
C ARG A 912 5.94 13.44 -13.14
N GLY A 913 4.67 13.40 -13.58
CA GLY A 913 3.64 14.37 -13.20
C GLY A 913 3.18 15.26 -14.35
N ALA A 914 3.96 15.39 -15.42
CA ALA A 914 3.51 16.01 -16.66
C ALA A 914 2.69 15.01 -17.49
N VAL A 915 1.64 15.49 -18.16
CA VAL A 915 0.82 14.72 -19.12
C VAL A 915 0.81 15.43 -20.46
N SER A 916 1.10 14.73 -21.55
CA SER A 916 0.86 15.22 -22.91
C SER A 916 -0.21 14.39 -23.61
N LEU A 917 -1.16 15.08 -24.24
CA LEU A 917 -2.22 14.52 -25.07
C LEU A 917 -1.96 14.93 -26.51
N ARG A 918 -1.87 13.92 -27.39
CA ARG A 918 -1.47 14.05 -28.80
C ARG A 918 -2.45 13.29 -29.68
N ASN A 919 -2.59 13.76 -30.92
CA ASN A 919 -3.42 13.13 -31.94
C ASN A 919 -4.85 12.85 -31.45
N VAL A 920 -5.40 13.73 -30.60
CA VAL A 920 -6.75 13.55 -30.05
C VAL A 920 -7.75 13.92 -31.13
N THR A 921 -8.73 13.05 -31.38
CA THR A 921 -9.83 13.29 -32.32
C THR A 921 -11.17 13.08 -31.60
N ILE A 922 -12.13 13.97 -31.85
CA ILE A 922 -13.42 14.03 -31.14
C ILE A 922 -14.53 14.02 -32.17
N GLY A 923 -15.35 12.97 -32.18
CA GLY A 923 -16.50 12.80 -33.06
C GLY A 923 -17.82 13.16 -32.38
N ALA A 924 -18.48 14.22 -32.84
CA ALA A 924 -19.73 14.75 -32.30
C ALA A 924 -20.76 14.97 -33.44
N GLY A 925 -21.12 13.87 -34.10
CA GLY A 925 -22.08 13.88 -35.22
C GLY A 925 -21.55 14.63 -36.43
N ALA A 926 -22.12 15.80 -36.71
CA ALA A 926 -21.67 16.69 -37.80
C ALA A 926 -20.42 17.54 -37.43
N LEU A 927 -20.03 17.55 -36.15
CA LEU A 927 -18.82 18.19 -35.65
C LEU A 927 -17.69 17.16 -35.50
N ASN A 928 -16.50 17.50 -35.99
CA ASN A 928 -15.27 16.78 -35.72
C ASN A 928 -14.24 17.76 -35.15
N ALA A 929 -13.47 17.37 -34.14
CA ALA A 929 -12.39 18.23 -33.63
C ALA A 929 -11.10 17.45 -33.40
N GLY A 930 -9.99 17.98 -33.92
CA GLY A 930 -8.64 17.56 -33.56
C GLY A 930 -8.15 18.38 -32.34
N ALA A 931 -7.53 17.73 -31.37
CA ALA A 931 -7.02 18.40 -30.19
C ALA A 931 -5.61 17.91 -29.80
N SER A 932 -4.89 18.80 -29.12
CA SER A 932 -3.61 18.53 -28.47
C SER A 932 -3.52 19.37 -27.21
N ALA A 933 -3.02 18.79 -26.12
CA ALA A 933 -2.87 19.48 -24.84
C ALA A 933 -1.61 19.01 -24.11
N ASP A 934 -1.05 19.91 -23.30
CA ASP A 934 0.05 19.66 -22.40
C ASP A 934 -0.35 20.17 -21.00
N ILE A 935 -0.19 19.30 -20.01
CA ILE A 935 -0.42 19.56 -18.60
C ILE A 935 0.94 19.43 -17.92
N SER A 936 1.43 20.54 -17.37
CA SER A 936 2.66 20.53 -16.58
C SER A 936 2.46 19.87 -15.22
N GLU A 937 3.55 19.50 -14.54
CA GLU A 937 3.55 19.02 -13.15
C GLU A 937 2.82 19.98 -12.17
N SER A 938 2.76 21.28 -12.50
CA SER A 938 2.03 22.29 -11.73
C SER A 938 0.51 22.29 -11.91
N GLY A 939 -0.02 21.48 -12.83
CA GLY A 939 -1.43 21.49 -13.24
C GLY A 939 -1.81 22.63 -14.19
N ALA A 940 -0.86 23.51 -14.58
CA ALA A 940 -1.07 24.47 -15.66
C ALA A 940 -1.27 23.73 -16.99
N LEU A 941 -2.32 24.10 -17.69
CA LEU A 941 -2.85 23.49 -18.92
C LEU A 941 -2.56 24.42 -20.11
N SER A 942 -2.09 23.86 -21.21
CA SER A 942 -1.95 24.55 -22.49
C SER A 942 -2.35 23.62 -23.64
N GLY A 943 -2.81 24.15 -24.77
CA GLY A 943 -3.17 23.31 -25.91
C GLY A 943 -3.81 24.05 -27.07
N ARG A 944 -4.19 23.27 -28.08
CA ARG A 944 -4.93 23.73 -29.26
C ARG A 944 -6.00 22.73 -29.63
N ILE A 945 -7.20 23.25 -29.92
CA ILE A 945 -8.32 22.52 -30.50
C ILE A 945 -8.56 23.12 -31.89
N VAL A 946 -8.69 22.29 -32.91
CA VAL A 946 -9.12 22.66 -34.26
C VAL A 946 -10.41 21.92 -34.53
N ALA A 947 -11.51 22.64 -34.74
CA ALA A 947 -12.84 22.05 -34.80
C ALA A 947 -13.57 22.44 -36.09
N ASP A 948 -14.10 21.43 -36.78
CA ASP A 948 -14.76 21.50 -38.08
C ASP A 948 -16.23 21.05 -37.96
N VAL A 949 -17.15 21.87 -38.43
CA VAL A 949 -18.58 21.54 -38.53
C VAL A 949 -18.98 21.47 -40.00
N ARG A 950 -19.58 20.35 -40.41
CA ARG A 950 -20.24 20.20 -41.72
C ARG A 950 -21.68 20.69 -41.62
N THR A 951 -22.00 21.79 -42.30
CA THR A 951 -23.39 22.21 -42.55
C THR A 951 -23.80 21.83 -43.98
N ALA A 952 -25.10 21.79 -44.26
CA ALA A 952 -25.62 21.40 -45.58
C ALA A 952 -25.13 22.26 -46.77
N ALA A 953 -24.59 23.46 -46.51
CA ALA A 953 -24.09 24.37 -47.54
C ALA A 953 -22.57 24.62 -47.49
N ARG A 954 -21.89 24.33 -46.38
CA ARG A 954 -20.43 24.58 -46.20
C ARG A 954 -19.84 23.90 -44.97
N THR A 955 -18.55 23.62 -45.01
CA THR A 955 -17.73 23.42 -43.81
C THR A 955 -17.48 24.75 -43.10
N LEU A 956 -17.43 24.75 -41.77
CA LEU A 956 -16.98 25.85 -40.94
C LEU A 956 -15.91 25.35 -39.97
N SER A 957 -14.75 26.02 -39.95
CA SER A 957 -13.58 25.62 -39.17
C SER A 957 -13.19 26.73 -38.19
N ALA A 958 -12.84 26.36 -36.95
CA ALA A 958 -12.26 27.28 -35.98
C ALA A 958 -11.02 26.65 -35.32
N THR A 959 -10.01 27.48 -35.01
CA THR A 959 -8.92 27.12 -34.10
C THR A 959 -9.16 27.81 -32.77
N LEU A 960 -8.95 27.08 -31.67
CA LEU A 960 -9.16 27.55 -30.32
C LEU A 960 -7.92 27.20 -29.48
N LEU A 961 -7.45 28.15 -28.69
CA LEU A 961 -6.34 27.98 -27.76
C LEU A 961 -6.89 27.58 -26.38
N LEU A 962 -6.37 26.47 -25.87
CA LEU A 962 -6.68 25.96 -24.52
C LEU A 962 -5.58 26.44 -23.55
N GLY A 963 -5.99 26.90 -22.37
CA GLY A 963 -5.10 27.47 -21.36
C GLY A 963 -5.65 27.35 -19.94
N GLY A 964 -5.01 28.01 -18.98
CA GLY A 964 -5.44 28.01 -17.58
C GLY A 964 -4.88 26.82 -16.79
N THR A 965 -5.74 26.11 -16.07
CA THR A 965 -5.35 24.90 -15.32
C THR A 965 -6.32 23.75 -15.61
N VAL A 966 -5.96 22.52 -15.21
CA VAL A 966 -6.88 21.36 -15.33
C VAL A 966 -8.17 21.53 -14.51
N LYS A 967 -8.17 22.37 -13.46
CA LYS A 967 -9.34 22.69 -12.64
C LYS A 967 -10.15 23.87 -13.18
N GLU A 968 -9.46 24.86 -13.75
CA GLU A 968 -10.04 26.06 -14.35
C GLU A 968 -9.54 26.20 -15.80
N PRO A 969 -10.08 25.38 -16.73
CA PRO A 969 -9.64 25.39 -18.11
C PRO A 969 -10.27 26.58 -18.84
N GLN A 970 -9.44 27.38 -19.51
CA GLN A 970 -9.89 28.53 -20.30
C GLN A 970 -9.70 28.25 -21.78
N VAL A 971 -10.69 28.61 -22.60
CA VAL A 971 -10.58 28.63 -24.07
C VAL A 971 -10.62 30.06 -24.56
N ARG A 972 -9.76 30.36 -25.54
CA ARG A 972 -9.69 31.64 -26.27
C ARG A 972 -9.55 31.35 -27.76
N ASN A 973 -9.78 32.37 -28.58
CA ASN A 973 -9.53 32.37 -30.03
C ASN A 973 -8.14 32.95 -30.27
#